data_AF-A0A7V6LG40-F1
#
_entry.id   AF-A0A7V6LG40-F1
#
_cell.length_a   1.000
_cell.length_b   1.000
_cell.length_c   1.000
_cell.angle_alpha   90.00
_cell.angle_beta   90.00
_cell.angle_gamma   90.00
#
_symmetry.space_group_name_H-M   'P 1'
#
loop_
_entity.id
_entity.type
_entity.pdbx_description
1 polymer ?
#
loop_
_entity_poly.entity_id
_entity_poly.type
_entity_poly.pdbx_seq_one_letter_code
_entity_poly.pdbx_strand_id
1 'polypeptide(L)'
;MGIVANAALAGNTHKFNGNVAFTGEGDAVVDLRAGGRLYVQKSLYGNENITLVKKGSGTLQNSEGYAPLNTAKTAYKEARDYTGGYYPNRKFVFKGVKLQEGELDLRQYYWIWNCDFQFDGDGAGLAINKLVADLGTNSLELSGCKFRETTNVTSTSHYVTANDPTCYIHFMGTMDDTSFSGLFKGAAGICWCPENSATFTFRKTVSPTTGILTVSNGTIRVAEGAGFTALSSVTVAGANSRFKVEEDAMWNIPAPFILDDGGKINVADGICVSIASLTVDGTPVTAGLYNGQADLNGSTADWIEGAGYVVVTELPEGSRTDVTWNGTGSVQTLANWNGASELPALNGATSYVTVAENTADNSAMHLDRSVWFKGMDVRSVGFQTTADAGCSFWLGSLGLATPASQTFRIGAPLMLTAEQEWAIGSGGQIVVDAAVSSLTADETRILGTGSVGILELNVAAPHWGAPVVVSNLNVQFNAAHALGPKVAPFATIYHHATGMSPTYADGVTIDRNLWFVDTSVVKQGRTTITIPENANITFNGIVTTTNTSTLAISSGAGSTVTFNDLFMSRDGGSISGSGTMIFNGPYHCRDRFSMSGGTMELHATLNRLNGNVGAWNGGTIKTMFPHAVDASNETQRFTMPNVPNNSPDGAQRAYLNPSKNAVLDLCGNDQSVDQIAMHAGGGTVTSETPATLRVIPRPVIGRSITTVTASPSRPVTATPMVTATRQRTRVSGQGQ
;
A
#
# COMPACT_ATOMS: atom_id res chain seq x y z
N MET A 1 26.86 -32.68 17.97
CA MET A 1 27.73 -33.67 17.30
C MET A 1 28.16 -33.07 15.98
N GLY A 2 29.43 -32.70 15.82
CA GLY A 2 29.97 -32.31 14.52
C GLY A 2 30.43 -33.57 13.80
N ILE A 3 29.83 -33.89 12.66
CA ILE A 3 30.34 -34.94 11.78
C ILE A 3 31.43 -34.30 10.94
N VAL A 4 32.65 -34.82 11.04
CA VAL A 4 33.78 -34.49 10.16
C VAL A 4 33.69 -35.43 8.97
N ALA A 5 33.15 -34.96 7.85
CA ALA A 5 33.03 -35.78 6.64
C ALA A 5 34.15 -35.46 5.64
N ASN A 6 35.23 -36.25 5.70
CA ASN A 6 36.06 -36.54 4.51
C ASN A 6 35.47 -37.72 3.70
N ALA A 7 34.21 -38.07 3.94
CA ALA A 7 33.56 -39.25 3.38
C ALA A 7 32.40 -38.85 2.46
N ALA A 8 32.32 -39.48 1.30
CA ALA A 8 31.21 -39.32 0.37
C ALA A 8 29.88 -39.70 1.05
N LEU A 9 28.98 -38.73 1.22
CA LEU A 9 27.59 -39.00 1.61
C LEU A 9 26.88 -39.59 0.38
N ALA A 10 26.62 -40.90 0.40
CA ALA A 10 25.92 -41.62 -0.67
C ALA A 10 24.66 -42.29 -0.12
N GLY A 11 23.50 -42.06 -0.75
CA GLY A 11 22.23 -42.65 -0.30
C GLY A 11 20.97 -41.90 -0.75
N ASN A 12 19.83 -42.29 -0.18
CA ASN A 12 18.52 -41.69 -0.45
C ASN A 12 18.33 -40.41 0.38
N THR A 13 18.11 -40.47 1.70
CA THR A 13 17.81 -39.26 2.50
C THR A 13 18.65 -39.20 3.77
N HIS A 14 19.28 -38.05 4.02
CA HIS A 14 20.04 -37.75 5.23
C HIS A 14 19.41 -36.56 5.95
N LYS A 15 19.12 -36.70 7.25
CA LYS A 15 18.57 -35.63 8.08
C LYS A 15 19.49 -35.33 9.26
N PHE A 16 19.92 -34.08 9.36
CA PHE A 16 20.78 -33.57 10.43
C PHE A 16 20.04 -32.50 11.22
N ASN A 17 19.71 -32.80 12.48
CA ASN A 17 19.02 -31.88 13.39
C ASN A 17 19.98 -30.86 14.05
N GLY A 18 21.26 -30.83 13.63
CA GLY A 18 22.33 -30.04 14.24
C GLY A 18 23.24 -29.40 13.19
N ASN A 19 24.36 -28.83 13.64
CA ASN A 19 25.33 -28.21 12.73
C ASN A 19 26.14 -29.30 12.00
N VAL A 20 26.36 -29.14 10.70
CA VAL A 20 27.15 -30.04 9.84
C VAL A 20 28.43 -29.33 9.38
N ALA A 21 29.59 -29.94 9.64
CA ALA A 21 30.91 -29.41 9.31
C ALA A 21 31.50 -30.14 8.10
N PHE A 22 32.11 -29.41 7.17
CA PHE A 22 33.10 -29.94 6.26
C PHE A 22 34.47 -29.37 6.63
N THR A 23 35.48 -30.22 6.78
CA THR A 23 36.83 -29.85 7.23
C THR A 23 37.88 -30.57 6.39
N GLY A 24 38.91 -29.87 5.92
CA GLY A 24 39.95 -30.37 5.01
C GLY A 24 40.00 -29.58 3.69
N GLU A 25 41.18 -29.49 3.06
CA GLU A 25 41.39 -28.86 1.76
C GLU A 25 41.01 -29.82 0.63
N GLY A 26 40.21 -29.35 -0.33
CA GLY A 26 39.83 -30.11 -1.53
C GLY A 26 38.32 -30.31 -1.72
N ASP A 27 37.96 -31.15 -2.68
CA ASP A 27 36.56 -31.40 -3.04
C ASP A 27 35.87 -32.34 -2.03
N ALA A 28 34.85 -31.86 -1.33
CA ALA A 28 33.94 -32.67 -0.54
C ALA A 28 32.76 -33.14 -1.42
N VAL A 29 32.80 -34.39 -1.89
CA VAL A 29 31.76 -34.92 -2.78
C VAL A 29 30.53 -35.35 -1.98
N VAL A 30 29.35 -34.80 -2.31
CA VAL A 30 28.04 -35.19 -1.76
C VAL A 30 27.21 -35.81 -2.89
N ASP A 31 27.12 -37.15 -2.93
CA ASP A 31 26.47 -37.86 -4.03
C ASP A 31 25.05 -38.34 -3.65
N LEU A 32 24.08 -37.42 -3.77
CA LEU A 32 22.66 -37.71 -3.53
C LEU A 32 21.99 -38.29 -4.79
N ARG A 33 21.45 -39.50 -4.70
CA ARG A 33 20.67 -40.12 -5.79
C ARG A 33 19.39 -39.34 -6.11
N ALA A 34 18.79 -39.62 -7.28
CA ALA A 34 17.50 -39.06 -7.67
C ALA A 34 16.43 -39.25 -6.57
N GLY A 35 15.71 -38.19 -6.21
CA GLY A 35 14.72 -38.18 -5.13
C GLY A 35 15.32 -38.14 -3.72
N GLY A 36 16.65 -38.23 -3.60
CA GLY A 36 17.34 -38.16 -2.34
C GLY A 36 17.45 -36.74 -1.76
N ARG A 37 17.41 -36.59 -0.44
CA ARG A 37 17.37 -35.29 0.24
C ARG A 37 18.41 -35.17 1.33
N LEU A 38 19.09 -34.02 1.40
CA LEU A 38 19.90 -33.63 2.55
C LEU A 38 19.14 -32.53 3.31
N TYR A 39 18.72 -32.84 4.54
CA TYR A 39 18.08 -31.91 5.46
C TYR A 39 19.08 -31.43 6.51
N VAL A 40 19.23 -30.11 6.64
CA VAL A 40 20.08 -29.48 7.66
C VAL A 40 19.23 -28.48 8.43
N GLN A 41 18.95 -28.76 9.70
CA GLN A 41 18.02 -27.96 10.52
C GLN A 41 18.68 -26.74 11.19
N LYS A 42 20.01 -26.76 11.42
CA LYS A 42 20.70 -25.67 12.15
C LYS A 42 21.72 -24.92 11.31
N SER A 43 22.84 -25.49 10.92
CA SER A 43 23.86 -24.77 10.14
C SER A 43 24.75 -25.71 9.33
N LEU A 44 25.13 -25.28 8.13
CA LEU A 44 26.18 -25.92 7.33
C LEU A 44 27.42 -25.03 7.37
N TYR A 45 28.59 -25.58 7.71
CA TYR A 45 29.83 -24.80 7.83
C TYR A 45 31.03 -25.51 7.19
N GLY A 46 31.92 -24.73 6.56
CA GLY A 46 33.17 -25.18 5.95
C GLY A 46 34.37 -24.39 6.48
N ASN A 47 35.44 -25.07 6.90
CA ASN A 47 36.60 -24.41 7.53
C ASN A 47 37.69 -23.98 6.52
N GLU A 48 37.76 -24.60 5.33
CA GLU A 48 38.80 -24.43 4.30
C GLU A 48 38.19 -24.26 2.89
N ASN A 49 39.00 -24.19 1.82
CA ASN A 49 38.52 -24.20 0.42
C ASN A 49 37.88 -25.56 0.11
N ILE A 50 36.54 -25.63 0.22
CA ILE A 50 35.79 -26.86 0.07
C ILE A 50 34.85 -26.74 -1.13
N THR A 51 35.13 -27.48 -2.20
CA THR A 51 34.13 -27.68 -3.27
C THR A 51 33.16 -28.75 -2.83
N LEU A 52 31.92 -28.37 -2.50
CA LEU A 52 30.86 -29.39 -2.47
C LEU A 52 30.61 -29.82 -3.92
N VAL A 53 30.83 -31.08 -4.28
CA VAL A 53 30.54 -31.59 -5.63
C VAL A 53 29.38 -32.56 -5.55
N LYS A 54 28.26 -32.20 -6.18
CA LYS A 54 27.10 -33.07 -6.28
C LYS A 54 27.04 -33.79 -7.62
N LYS A 55 27.22 -35.11 -7.59
CA LYS A 55 27.24 -35.97 -8.79
C LYS A 55 25.83 -36.49 -9.17
N GLY A 56 24.92 -36.68 -8.22
CA GLY A 56 23.54 -37.13 -8.46
C GLY A 56 22.46 -36.02 -8.53
N SER A 57 21.20 -36.41 -8.79
CA SER A 57 20.04 -35.51 -9.02
C SER A 57 19.12 -35.28 -7.80
N GLY A 58 19.57 -35.57 -6.58
CA GLY A 58 18.79 -35.30 -5.35
C GLY A 58 18.54 -33.80 -5.09
N THR A 59 18.14 -33.41 -3.88
CA THR A 59 17.87 -32.00 -3.48
C THR A 59 18.52 -31.66 -2.14
N LEU A 60 19.12 -30.47 -2.03
CA LEU A 60 19.46 -29.89 -0.71
C LEU A 60 18.26 -29.09 -0.22
N GLN A 61 17.76 -29.41 0.97
CA GLN A 61 16.57 -28.78 1.52
C GLN A 61 16.84 -28.25 2.93
N ASN A 62 16.52 -26.97 3.15
CA ASN A 62 16.35 -26.44 4.51
C ASN A 62 14.90 -26.72 4.97
N SER A 63 14.70 -27.09 6.23
CA SER A 63 13.37 -27.38 6.80
C SER A 63 13.04 -26.34 7.86
N GLU A 64 11.83 -25.77 7.82
CA GLU A 64 11.16 -24.97 8.88
C GLU A 64 12.14 -24.30 9.85
N GLY A 65 12.70 -23.15 9.44
CA GLY A 65 13.61 -22.36 10.26
C GLY A 65 14.89 -21.85 9.56
N TYR A 66 15.46 -20.81 10.15
CA TYR A 66 16.68 -20.14 9.71
C TYR A 66 17.89 -21.08 9.77
N ALA A 67 18.52 -21.39 8.64
CA ALA A 67 19.78 -22.15 8.60
C ALA A 67 20.88 -21.32 7.92
N PRO A 68 21.78 -20.67 8.69
CA PRO A 68 22.87 -19.93 8.11
C PRO A 68 23.90 -20.90 7.50
N LEU A 69 24.34 -20.59 6.29
CA LEU A 69 25.56 -21.12 5.71
C LEU A 69 26.69 -20.20 6.20
N ASN A 70 27.32 -20.59 7.31
CA ASN A 70 28.28 -19.76 8.02
C ASN A 70 29.68 -20.39 8.00
N THR A 71 30.62 -19.72 7.35
CA THR A 71 32.06 -19.99 7.45
C THR A 71 32.67 -19.09 8.54
N ALA A 72 32.35 -19.32 9.83
CA ALA A 72 32.98 -18.56 10.91
C ALA A 72 33.51 -19.46 12.03
N LYS A 73 34.84 -19.55 12.10
CA LYS A 73 35.57 -19.63 13.36
C LYS A 73 36.78 -18.70 13.32
N THR A 74 36.54 -17.40 13.26
CA THR A 74 37.27 -16.37 14.05
C THR A 74 36.76 -14.99 13.65
N ALA A 75 36.16 -14.29 14.61
CA ALA A 75 36.43 -12.87 14.71
C ALA A 75 37.95 -12.72 14.85
N TYR A 76 38.58 -12.01 13.92
CA TYR A 76 39.94 -11.46 13.97
C TYR A 76 40.94 -12.16 14.91
N LYS A 77 41.75 -13.04 14.32
CA LYS A 77 43.20 -12.99 14.49
C LYS A 77 43.83 -13.58 13.24
N GLU A 78 44.41 -12.69 12.43
CA GLU A 78 45.36 -12.98 11.35
C GLU A 78 45.37 -14.43 10.86
N ALA A 79 44.55 -14.75 9.84
CA ALA A 79 44.93 -15.80 8.90
C ALA A 79 46.03 -15.22 7.98
N ARG A 80 47.17 -14.87 8.58
CA ARG A 80 48.44 -14.84 7.85
C ARG A 80 48.87 -16.28 7.74
N ASP A 81 48.96 -16.79 6.52
CA ASP A 81 50.02 -17.73 6.25
C ASP A 81 51.35 -16.98 6.47
N TYR A 82 52.39 -17.66 6.95
CA TYR A 82 53.71 -17.05 7.18
C TYR A 82 54.39 -16.56 5.88
N THR A 83 53.67 -16.59 4.75
CA THR A 83 54.03 -16.05 3.44
C THR A 83 52.84 -15.36 2.73
N GLY A 84 52.18 -14.40 3.37
CA GLY A 84 51.64 -13.19 2.69
C GLY A 84 50.63 -13.34 1.53
N GLY A 85 49.74 -14.34 1.51
CA GLY A 85 48.67 -14.46 0.51
C GLY A 85 47.25 -14.33 1.10
N TYR A 86 46.41 -13.44 0.55
CA TYR A 86 44.96 -13.42 0.76
C TYR A 86 44.30 -14.55 -0.05
N TYR A 87 43.35 -15.31 0.52
CA TYR A 87 42.52 -16.28 -0.22
C TYR A 87 41.08 -15.78 -0.38
N PRO A 88 40.73 -15.06 -1.47
CA PRO A 88 39.37 -14.53 -1.67
C PRO A 88 38.36 -15.51 -2.30
N ASN A 89 38.75 -16.72 -2.73
CA ASN A 89 37.90 -17.54 -3.61
C ASN A 89 37.56 -18.92 -3.01
N ARG A 90 36.44 -19.02 -2.26
CA ARG A 90 35.87 -20.31 -1.83
C ARG A 90 34.70 -20.69 -2.76
N LYS A 91 34.81 -21.83 -3.45
CA LYS A 91 33.85 -22.32 -4.45
C LYS A 91 32.88 -23.32 -3.84
N PHE A 92 31.56 -23.03 -3.83
CA PHE A 92 30.53 -23.94 -3.32
C PHE A 92 29.56 -24.37 -4.44
N VAL A 93 29.79 -25.53 -5.05
CA VAL A 93 28.90 -26.03 -6.12
C VAL A 93 27.73 -26.81 -5.51
N PHE A 94 26.55 -26.21 -5.49
CA PHE A 94 25.34 -26.98 -5.19
C PHE A 94 24.83 -27.65 -6.48
N LYS A 95 23.78 -28.47 -6.39
CA LYS A 95 22.95 -28.82 -7.54
C LYS A 95 21.54 -29.02 -7.01
N GLY A 96 20.65 -28.06 -7.27
CA GLY A 96 19.28 -28.08 -6.74
C GLY A 96 19.22 -27.74 -5.24
N VAL A 97 18.98 -26.46 -4.94
CA VAL A 97 18.67 -25.91 -3.61
C VAL A 97 17.19 -25.56 -3.56
N LYS A 98 16.47 -26.16 -2.61
CA LYS A 98 15.05 -25.88 -2.37
C LYS A 98 14.86 -25.23 -1.01
N LEU A 99 14.30 -24.02 -1.01
CA LEU A 99 13.97 -23.25 0.18
C LEU A 99 12.49 -23.45 0.48
N GLN A 100 12.18 -24.18 1.55
CA GLN A 100 10.81 -24.42 2.00
C GLN A 100 10.61 -23.78 3.37
N GLU A 101 9.71 -22.80 3.47
CA GLU A 101 9.28 -22.14 4.72
C GLU A 101 10.45 -21.79 5.68
N GLY A 102 11.32 -20.85 5.28
CA GLY A 102 12.48 -20.45 6.05
C GLY A 102 13.50 -19.64 5.25
N GLU A 103 14.60 -19.22 5.89
CA GLU A 103 15.62 -18.36 5.30
C GLU A 103 16.95 -19.11 5.11
N LEU A 104 17.56 -19.00 3.92
CA LEU A 104 18.96 -19.35 3.68
C LEU A 104 19.81 -18.08 3.79
N ASP A 105 20.68 -18.03 4.80
CA ASP A 105 21.57 -16.89 5.04
C ASP A 105 23.00 -17.18 4.57
N LEU A 106 23.47 -16.38 3.62
CA LEU A 106 24.79 -16.43 3.01
C LEU A 106 25.65 -15.26 3.53
N ARG A 107 26.66 -15.54 4.36
CA ARG A 107 27.46 -14.50 5.06
C ARG A 107 28.78 -14.06 4.39
N GLN A 108 29.18 -14.71 3.28
CA GLN A 108 30.45 -14.47 2.56
C GLN A 108 30.25 -14.69 1.04
N TYR A 109 31.31 -14.61 0.23
CA TYR A 109 31.29 -14.87 -1.22
C TYR A 109 30.90 -16.31 -1.54
N TYR A 110 29.89 -16.48 -2.40
CA TYR A 110 29.46 -17.80 -2.86
C TYR A 110 29.32 -17.82 -4.39
N TRP A 111 30.01 -18.77 -5.00
CA TRP A 111 29.84 -19.11 -6.41
C TRP A 111 29.06 -20.40 -6.54
N ILE A 112 27.91 -20.32 -7.19
CA ILE A 112 26.99 -21.43 -7.35
C ILE A 112 26.72 -21.64 -8.84
N TRP A 113 27.09 -22.81 -9.33
CA TRP A 113 27.04 -23.15 -10.76
C TRP A 113 26.03 -24.25 -11.05
N ASN A 114 25.29 -24.12 -12.16
CA ASN A 114 24.41 -25.16 -12.71
C ASN A 114 23.42 -25.74 -11.69
N CYS A 115 22.80 -24.86 -10.90
CA CYS A 115 21.88 -25.19 -9.82
C CYS A 115 20.44 -24.76 -10.10
N ASP A 116 19.47 -25.54 -9.63
CA ASP A 116 18.10 -25.05 -9.47
C ASP A 116 17.93 -24.41 -8.09
N PHE A 117 17.77 -23.10 -8.00
CA PHE A 117 17.28 -22.37 -6.82
C PHE A 117 15.76 -22.28 -6.85
N GLN A 118 15.11 -22.78 -5.80
CA GLN A 118 13.66 -22.89 -5.73
C GLN A 118 13.09 -22.27 -4.46
N PHE A 119 12.18 -21.32 -4.60
CA PHE A 119 11.30 -20.86 -3.51
C PHE A 119 10.06 -21.76 -3.47
N ASP A 120 9.84 -22.41 -2.32
CA ASP A 120 8.78 -23.38 -2.11
C ASP A 120 7.94 -23.00 -0.88
N GLY A 121 7.05 -22.03 -1.06
CA GLY A 121 6.15 -21.53 -0.03
C GLY A 121 6.30 -20.04 0.24
N ASP A 122 5.22 -19.45 0.75
CA ASP A 122 5.04 -18.00 0.89
C ASP A 122 6.00 -17.34 1.89
N GLY A 123 6.57 -18.10 2.82
CA GLY A 123 7.57 -17.61 3.80
C GLY A 123 9.03 -17.85 3.42
N ALA A 124 9.31 -18.38 2.21
CA ALA A 124 10.67 -18.71 1.80
C ALA A 124 11.52 -17.44 1.59
N GLY A 125 12.73 -17.42 2.17
CA GLY A 125 13.62 -16.27 2.15
C GLY A 125 15.06 -16.62 1.73
N LEU A 126 15.70 -15.71 1.02
CA LEU A 126 17.14 -15.72 0.76
C LEU A 126 17.76 -14.46 1.35
N ALA A 127 18.74 -14.61 2.24
CA ALA A 127 19.51 -13.50 2.78
C ALA A 127 20.96 -13.56 2.32
N ILE A 128 21.46 -12.42 1.84
CA ILE A 128 22.85 -12.25 1.39
C ILE A 128 23.46 -11.18 2.27
N ASN A 129 24.29 -11.60 3.21
CA ASN A 129 24.85 -10.74 4.24
C ASN A 129 26.35 -10.59 4.07
N LYS A 130 26.83 -9.36 4.26
CA LYS A 130 28.25 -9.05 4.38
C LYS A 130 28.68 -9.11 5.84
N LEU A 131 29.64 -9.97 6.13
CA LEU A 131 30.17 -10.18 7.49
C LEU A 131 31.35 -9.24 7.83
N VAL A 132 32.09 -8.75 6.84
CA VAL A 132 33.29 -7.90 7.02
C VAL A 132 33.25 -6.73 6.04
N ALA A 133 33.33 -5.51 6.55
CA ALA A 133 33.20 -4.28 5.76
C ALA A 133 34.30 -4.11 4.68
N ASP A 134 35.52 -4.59 4.95
CA ASP A 134 36.74 -4.30 4.16
C ASP A 134 37.10 -5.35 3.09
N LEU A 135 36.37 -6.46 3.02
CA LEU A 135 36.41 -7.32 1.82
C LEU A 135 35.49 -6.67 0.78
N GLY A 136 35.83 -6.68 -0.52
CA GLY A 136 35.14 -5.94 -1.60
C GLY A 136 33.63 -6.24 -1.81
N THR A 137 33.18 -6.34 -3.05
CA THR A 137 31.76 -6.60 -3.41
C THR A 137 31.32 -8.04 -3.09
N ASN A 138 30.50 -8.29 -2.05
CA ASN A 138 29.97 -9.64 -1.78
C ASN A 138 28.87 -10.01 -2.79
N SER A 139 29.20 -10.77 -3.83
CA SER A 139 28.23 -11.32 -4.78
C SER A 139 27.81 -12.74 -4.40
N LEU A 140 26.51 -13.04 -4.54
CA LEU A 140 26.07 -14.41 -4.81
C LEU A 140 26.10 -14.59 -6.32
N GLU A 141 27.05 -15.34 -6.85
CA GLU A 141 27.12 -15.60 -8.29
C GLU A 141 26.38 -16.88 -8.63
N LEU A 142 25.40 -16.74 -9.52
CA LEU A 142 24.57 -17.81 -10.05
C LEU A 142 24.88 -17.95 -11.53
N SER A 143 25.64 -18.99 -11.89
CA SER A 143 26.04 -19.22 -13.28
C SER A 143 25.44 -20.49 -13.85
N GLY A 144 24.68 -20.38 -14.93
CA GLY A 144 23.95 -21.52 -15.51
C GLY A 144 22.83 -22.08 -14.62
N CYS A 145 22.34 -21.27 -13.70
CA CYS A 145 21.38 -21.68 -12.67
C CYS A 145 19.93 -21.42 -13.13
N LYS A 146 18.99 -22.22 -12.64
CA LYS A 146 17.56 -21.88 -12.68
C LYS A 146 17.18 -21.20 -11.39
N PHE A 147 16.50 -20.07 -11.47
CA PHE A 147 15.94 -19.37 -10.30
C PHE A 147 14.42 -19.36 -10.47
N ARG A 148 13.69 -20.07 -9.61
CA ARG A 148 12.25 -20.30 -9.83
C ARG A 148 11.42 -20.41 -8.57
N GLU A 149 10.12 -20.20 -8.75
CA GLU A 149 9.08 -20.46 -7.75
C GLU A 149 8.43 -21.81 -8.05
N THR A 150 8.09 -22.57 -7.01
CA THR A 150 7.30 -23.80 -7.16
C THR A 150 5.81 -23.48 -7.16
N THR A 151 4.98 -24.48 -7.45
CA THR A 151 3.51 -24.38 -7.34
C THR A 151 3.00 -24.16 -5.91
N ASN A 152 3.86 -24.28 -4.90
CA ASN A 152 3.48 -24.04 -3.50
C ASN A 152 3.63 -22.57 -3.09
N VAL A 153 4.15 -21.71 -3.97
CA VAL A 153 4.07 -20.26 -3.81
C VAL A 153 2.67 -19.82 -4.24
N THR A 154 1.85 -19.47 -3.26
CA THR A 154 0.44 -19.07 -3.43
C THR A 154 0.22 -17.57 -3.23
N SER A 155 1.17 -16.88 -2.60
CA SER A 155 1.16 -15.43 -2.42
C SER A 155 2.54 -14.82 -2.77
N THR A 156 2.77 -13.58 -2.34
CA THR A 156 3.89 -12.74 -2.75
C THR A 156 4.88 -12.42 -1.61
N SER A 157 4.74 -13.09 -0.46
CA SER A 157 5.50 -12.75 0.75
C SER A 157 6.92 -13.34 0.83
N HIS A 158 7.31 -14.22 -0.09
CA HIS A 158 8.67 -14.77 -0.17
C HIS A 158 9.64 -13.68 -0.66
N TYR A 159 10.91 -13.78 -0.27
CA TYR A 159 11.81 -12.62 -0.40
C TYR A 159 13.28 -12.92 -0.64
N VAL A 160 13.97 -11.92 -1.19
CA VAL A 160 15.43 -11.76 -1.18
C VAL A 160 15.77 -10.52 -0.35
N THR A 161 16.76 -10.63 0.54
CA THR A 161 17.19 -9.52 1.41
C THR A 161 18.71 -9.45 1.52
N ALA A 162 19.23 -8.25 1.77
CA ALA A 162 20.64 -8.05 2.10
C ALA A 162 20.82 -6.94 3.14
N ASN A 163 21.89 -7.04 3.91
CA ASN A 163 22.24 -6.06 4.95
C ASN A 163 23.18 -4.93 4.48
N ASP A 164 23.76 -5.04 3.28
CA ASP A 164 24.80 -4.15 2.77
C ASP A 164 24.57 -3.85 1.27
N PRO A 165 24.72 -2.58 0.82
CA PRO A 165 24.48 -2.16 -0.56
C PRO A 165 25.45 -2.76 -1.59
N THR A 166 26.57 -3.33 -1.13
CA THR A 166 27.50 -4.06 -2.00
C THR A 166 27.11 -5.53 -2.22
N CYS A 167 26.01 -5.99 -1.59
CA CYS A 167 25.48 -7.33 -1.76
C CYS A 167 24.45 -7.41 -2.91
N TYR A 168 24.75 -8.21 -3.92
CA TYR A 168 23.83 -8.47 -5.04
C TYR A 168 23.86 -9.92 -5.49
N ILE A 169 22.78 -10.35 -6.15
CA ILE A 169 22.77 -11.61 -6.90
C ILE A 169 23.27 -11.32 -8.31
N HIS A 170 24.35 -11.98 -8.71
CA HIS A 170 24.92 -11.87 -10.05
C HIS A 170 24.55 -13.11 -10.87
N PHE A 171 23.71 -12.94 -11.88
CA PHE A 171 23.29 -13.99 -12.80
C PHE A 171 24.20 -13.98 -14.03
N MET A 172 24.86 -15.11 -14.31
CA MET A 172 25.87 -15.25 -15.36
C MET A 172 25.72 -16.57 -16.14
N GLY A 173 26.49 -16.75 -17.21
CA GLY A 173 26.43 -17.97 -18.02
C GLY A 173 25.14 -18.08 -18.84
N THR A 174 24.89 -19.23 -19.44
CA THR A 174 23.62 -19.48 -20.15
C THR A 174 22.46 -19.65 -19.17
N MET A 175 21.46 -18.76 -19.24
CA MET A 175 20.32 -18.71 -18.33
C MET A 175 19.00 -19.07 -19.03
N ASP A 176 18.05 -19.63 -18.27
CA ASP A 176 16.65 -19.74 -18.71
C ASP A 176 15.87 -18.46 -18.38
N ASP A 177 14.78 -18.21 -19.11
CA ASP A 177 13.81 -17.19 -18.71
C ASP A 177 13.29 -17.46 -17.30
N THR A 178 13.34 -16.43 -16.48
CA THR A 178 13.07 -16.50 -15.04
C THR A 178 11.95 -15.54 -14.70
N SER A 179 11.05 -15.94 -13.80
CA SER A 179 10.01 -15.06 -13.27
C SER A 179 9.94 -15.14 -11.75
N PHE A 180 9.77 -13.99 -11.11
CA PHE A 180 9.76 -13.83 -9.67
C PHE A 180 8.65 -12.87 -9.23
N SER A 181 7.76 -13.33 -8.35
CA SER A 181 6.66 -12.57 -7.73
C SER A 181 6.86 -12.25 -6.25
N GLY A 182 8.06 -12.48 -5.71
CA GLY A 182 8.39 -12.16 -4.32
C GLY A 182 8.90 -10.72 -4.17
N LEU A 183 9.45 -10.40 -3.00
CA LEU A 183 9.98 -9.07 -2.68
C LEU A 183 11.52 -9.06 -2.63
N PHE A 184 12.14 -8.06 -3.25
CA PHE A 184 13.49 -7.63 -2.89
C PHE A 184 13.38 -6.55 -1.81
N LYS A 185 14.09 -6.71 -0.69
CA LYS A 185 14.06 -5.78 0.44
C LYS A 185 15.46 -5.52 1.01
N GLY A 186 15.56 -4.49 1.87
CA GLY A 186 16.85 -4.05 2.40
C GLY A 186 17.75 -3.60 1.28
N ALA A 187 19.03 -3.97 1.33
CA ALA A 187 20.02 -3.55 0.34
C ALA A 187 20.20 -4.53 -0.83
N ALA A 188 19.28 -5.47 -1.03
CA ALA A 188 19.43 -6.55 -2.00
C ALA A 188 19.42 -6.02 -3.45
N GLY A 189 20.56 -6.14 -4.14
CA GLY A 189 20.68 -5.81 -5.56
C GLY A 189 20.62 -7.02 -6.51
N ILE A 190 20.53 -6.73 -7.81
CA ILE A 190 20.61 -7.71 -8.89
C ILE A 190 21.58 -7.23 -9.97
N CYS A 191 22.41 -8.14 -10.48
CA CYS A 191 23.18 -7.97 -11.69
C CYS A 191 22.79 -9.08 -12.67
N TRP A 192 22.15 -8.74 -13.77
CA TRP A 192 21.72 -9.65 -14.83
C TRP A 192 22.70 -9.57 -16.00
N CYS A 193 23.55 -10.59 -16.13
CA CYS A 193 24.60 -10.68 -17.13
C CYS A 193 24.66 -12.10 -17.75
N PRO A 194 23.54 -12.63 -18.30
CA PRO A 194 23.57 -13.92 -18.99
C PRO A 194 24.46 -13.89 -20.24
N GLU A 195 24.96 -15.04 -20.67
CA GLU A 195 25.67 -15.18 -21.97
C GLU A 195 24.70 -15.20 -23.16
N ASN A 196 23.41 -15.46 -22.92
CA ASN A 196 22.33 -15.51 -23.90
C ASN A 196 21.31 -14.37 -23.67
N SER A 197 20.32 -14.24 -24.57
CA SER A 197 19.28 -13.20 -24.51
C SER A 197 18.14 -13.51 -23.53
N ALA A 198 18.44 -14.12 -22.39
CA ALA A 198 17.44 -14.53 -21.41
C ALA A 198 16.78 -13.34 -20.70
N THR A 199 15.55 -13.55 -20.24
CA THR A 199 14.75 -12.54 -19.52
C THR A 199 14.58 -12.89 -18.05
N PHE A 200 14.83 -11.93 -17.16
CA PHE A 200 14.39 -11.98 -15.77
C PHE A 200 13.15 -11.10 -15.59
N THR A 201 12.02 -11.67 -15.18
CA THR A 201 10.73 -10.98 -15.06
C THR A 201 10.33 -10.79 -13.60
N PHE A 202 10.21 -9.54 -13.15
CA PHE A 202 9.51 -9.18 -11.92
C PHE A 202 8.00 -9.07 -12.19
N ARG A 203 7.17 -9.63 -11.31
CA ARG A 203 5.70 -9.61 -11.43
C ARG A 203 4.99 -9.42 -10.08
N LYS A 204 3.78 -8.85 -10.06
CA LYS A 204 2.86 -8.79 -8.90
C LYS A 204 3.28 -7.97 -7.67
N THR A 205 4.56 -7.61 -7.52
CA THR A 205 5.06 -6.97 -6.30
C THR A 205 5.88 -5.71 -6.54
N VAL A 206 5.65 -4.71 -5.69
CA VAL A 206 6.49 -3.53 -5.61
C VAL A 206 7.56 -3.73 -4.53
N SER A 207 8.82 -3.87 -4.95
CA SER A 207 9.96 -4.16 -4.08
C SER A 207 10.53 -2.90 -3.41
N PRO A 208 10.65 -2.85 -2.07
CA PRO A 208 11.18 -1.69 -1.35
C PRO A 208 12.72 -1.66 -1.24
N THR A 209 13.43 -2.44 -2.05
CA THR A 209 14.90 -2.55 -1.97
C THR A 209 15.60 -1.23 -2.28
N THR A 210 16.70 -0.97 -1.58
CA THR A 210 17.68 0.10 -1.84
C THR A 210 18.89 -0.38 -2.63
N GLY A 211 18.91 -1.65 -3.03
CA GLY A 211 19.99 -2.22 -3.84
C GLY A 211 20.10 -1.59 -5.22
N ILE A 212 21.15 -2.00 -5.94
CA ILE A 212 21.38 -1.64 -7.34
C ILE A 212 20.73 -2.66 -8.28
N LEU A 213 20.33 -2.21 -9.47
CA LEU A 213 19.87 -3.08 -10.55
C LEU A 213 20.75 -2.86 -11.77
N THR A 214 21.44 -3.90 -12.22
CA THR A 214 22.32 -3.84 -13.40
C THR A 214 21.89 -4.87 -14.43
N VAL A 215 21.83 -4.47 -15.70
CA VAL A 215 21.60 -5.32 -16.87
C VAL A 215 22.78 -5.16 -17.81
N SER A 216 23.62 -6.18 -17.92
CA SER A 216 24.81 -6.16 -18.79
C SER A 216 24.66 -7.01 -20.05
N ASN A 217 23.64 -7.87 -20.09
CA ASN A 217 23.17 -8.57 -21.29
C ASN A 217 21.73 -9.07 -21.07
N GLY A 218 21.00 -9.39 -22.14
CA GLY A 218 19.63 -9.93 -22.05
C GLY A 218 18.61 -8.90 -21.58
N THR A 219 17.56 -9.31 -20.87
CA THR A 219 16.46 -8.41 -20.48
C THR A 219 16.08 -8.55 -19.01
N ILE A 220 15.94 -7.43 -18.31
CA ILE A 220 15.09 -7.36 -17.11
C ILE A 220 13.74 -6.81 -17.54
N ARG A 221 12.67 -7.54 -17.22
CA ARG A 221 11.27 -7.18 -17.51
C ARG A 221 10.52 -6.93 -16.22
N VAL A 222 9.69 -5.90 -16.23
CA VAL A 222 8.77 -5.56 -15.16
C VAL A 222 7.34 -5.64 -15.72
N ALA A 223 6.49 -6.48 -15.11
CA ALA A 223 5.15 -6.80 -15.60
C ALA A 223 4.13 -6.96 -14.45
N GLU A 224 2.83 -7.02 -14.76
CA GLU A 224 1.76 -7.44 -13.83
C GLU A 224 1.78 -6.70 -12.46
N GLY A 225 1.88 -5.37 -12.41
CA GLY A 225 1.89 -4.66 -11.11
C GLY A 225 3.24 -4.61 -10.38
N ALA A 226 4.33 -5.17 -10.94
CA ALA A 226 5.63 -5.16 -10.28
C ALA A 226 6.36 -3.83 -10.33
N GLY A 227 6.98 -3.40 -9.24
CA GLY A 227 7.61 -2.09 -9.15
C GLY A 227 8.83 -2.03 -8.23
N PHE A 228 9.41 -0.84 -8.10
CA PHE A 228 10.42 -0.53 -7.07
C PHE A 228 10.12 0.82 -6.43
N THR A 229 10.35 0.95 -5.11
CA THR A 229 10.15 2.24 -4.42
C THR A 229 11.42 2.95 -3.98
N ALA A 230 12.58 2.28 -3.96
CA ALA A 230 13.77 2.83 -3.28
C ALA A 230 15.13 2.46 -3.90
N LEU A 231 15.18 1.92 -5.12
CA LEU A 231 16.44 1.53 -5.78
C LEU A 231 17.49 2.65 -5.70
N SER A 232 18.76 2.28 -5.52
CA SER A 232 19.85 3.27 -5.49
C SER A 232 20.35 3.66 -6.88
N SER A 233 20.30 2.74 -7.83
CA SER A 233 20.58 3.00 -9.26
C SER A 233 20.03 1.89 -10.15
N VAL A 234 19.76 2.25 -11.40
CA VAL A 234 19.50 1.31 -12.48
C VAL A 234 20.52 1.54 -13.60
N THR A 235 21.22 0.50 -14.00
CA THR A 235 22.19 0.55 -15.11
C THR A 235 21.84 -0.51 -16.16
N VAL A 236 21.70 -0.10 -17.41
CA VAL A 236 21.53 -0.99 -18.56
C VAL A 236 22.68 -0.73 -19.51
N ALA A 237 23.64 -1.65 -19.52
CA ALA A 237 24.88 -1.54 -20.29
C ALA A 237 24.95 -2.65 -21.34
N GLY A 238 25.27 -2.31 -22.58
CA GLY A 238 25.52 -3.27 -23.66
C GLY A 238 24.41 -3.36 -24.71
N ALA A 239 24.81 -3.58 -25.97
CA ALA A 239 23.93 -3.48 -27.14
C ALA A 239 22.68 -4.39 -27.11
N ASN A 240 22.76 -5.53 -26.41
CA ASN A 240 21.68 -6.52 -26.27
C ASN A 240 20.91 -6.39 -24.95
N SER A 241 21.26 -5.41 -24.12
CA SER A 241 20.69 -5.23 -22.78
C SER A 241 19.43 -4.38 -22.83
N ARG A 242 18.36 -4.87 -22.20
CA ARG A 242 17.08 -4.16 -22.13
C ARG A 242 16.54 -4.11 -20.71
N PHE A 243 16.01 -2.96 -20.35
CA PHE A 243 15.06 -2.82 -19.25
C PHE A 243 13.66 -2.61 -19.85
N LYS A 244 12.77 -3.57 -19.67
CA LYS A 244 11.45 -3.61 -20.30
C LYS A 244 10.33 -3.35 -19.29
N VAL A 245 9.44 -2.41 -19.61
CA VAL A 245 8.26 -2.07 -18.80
C VAL A 245 6.99 -2.33 -19.61
N GLU A 246 6.06 -3.06 -19.00
CA GLU A 246 4.78 -3.44 -19.63
C GLU A 246 3.57 -3.05 -18.78
N GLU A 247 2.37 -3.41 -19.24
CA GLU A 247 1.09 -3.06 -18.63
C GLU A 247 1.05 -3.29 -17.12
N ASP A 248 0.47 -2.31 -16.43
CA ASP A 248 0.29 -2.24 -14.98
C ASP A 248 1.56 -2.32 -14.13
N ALA A 249 2.75 -2.49 -14.72
CA ALA A 249 3.96 -2.83 -13.99
C ALA A 249 4.44 -1.69 -13.10
N MET A 250 4.91 -0.58 -13.68
CA MET A 250 5.57 0.48 -12.93
C MET A 250 5.51 1.80 -13.70
N TRP A 251 5.18 2.89 -13.00
CA TRP A 251 5.03 4.22 -13.60
C TRP A 251 6.21 5.16 -13.30
N ASN A 252 7.05 4.82 -12.32
CA ASN A 252 8.15 5.67 -11.88
C ASN A 252 9.37 4.84 -11.45
N ILE A 253 10.55 5.24 -11.90
CA ILE A 253 11.84 4.70 -11.46
C ILE A 253 12.45 5.69 -10.47
N PRO A 254 12.51 5.35 -9.17
CA PRO A 254 12.89 6.28 -8.10
C PRO A 254 14.42 6.46 -7.94
N ALA A 255 15.19 6.17 -8.99
CA ALA A 255 16.63 6.07 -8.95
C ALA A 255 17.26 6.71 -10.20
N PRO A 256 18.53 7.15 -10.13
CA PRO A 256 19.31 7.46 -11.32
C PRO A 256 19.30 6.28 -12.29
N PHE A 257 18.97 6.55 -13.55
CA PHE A 257 18.92 5.57 -14.63
C PHE A 257 20.06 5.83 -15.61
N ILE A 258 20.83 4.79 -15.93
CA ILE A 258 22.04 4.88 -16.75
C ILE A 258 21.90 3.90 -17.90
N LEU A 259 21.97 4.41 -19.12
CA LEU A 259 22.05 3.64 -20.35
C LEU A 259 23.45 3.82 -20.92
N ASP A 260 24.21 2.73 -21.05
CA ASP A 260 25.57 2.77 -21.60
C ASP A 260 25.78 1.66 -22.63
N ASP A 261 26.78 1.81 -23.49
CA ASP A 261 27.26 0.78 -24.42
C ASP A 261 26.13 0.21 -25.32
N GLY A 262 25.14 1.04 -25.68
CA GLY A 262 23.99 0.67 -26.50
C GLY A 262 22.84 -0.04 -25.76
N GLY A 263 22.84 -0.03 -24.43
CA GLY A 263 21.72 -0.46 -23.61
C GLY A 263 20.48 0.40 -23.83
N LYS A 264 19.28 -0.18 -23.74
CA LYS A 264 18.03 0.53 -24.01
C LYS A 264 16.93 0.25 -23.00
N ILE A 265 16.01 1.21 -22.89
CA ILE A 265 14.72 1.02 -22.23
C ILE A 265 13.65 0.67 -23.27
N ASN A 266 12.84 -0.34 -22.99
CA ASN A 266 11.74 -0.77 -23.85
C ASN A 266 10.41 -0.55 -23.12
N VAL A 267 9.56 0.34 -23.65
CA VAL A 267 8.30 0.73 -23.03
C VAL A 267 7.15 0.30 -23.93
N ALA A 268 6.25 -0.53 -23.40
CA ALA A 268 5.08 -1.01 -24.14
C ALA A 268 4.14 0.14 -24.54
N ASP A 269 3.35 -0.08 -25.57
CA ASP A 269 2.26 0.83 -25.95
C ASP A 269 1.32 1.06 -24.76
N GLY A 270 0.75 2.26 -24.64
CA GLY A 270 -0.08 2.61 -23.50
C GLY A 270 0.68 3.04 -22.24
N ILE A 271 1.99 2.81 -22.17
CA ILE A 271 2.77 2.98 -20.93
C ILE A 271 3.68 4.21 -21.01
N CYS A 272 3.74 4.93 -19.89
CA CYS A 272 4.71 6.00 -19.68
C CYS A 272 5.47 5.80 -18.38
N VAL A 273 6.79 5.92 -18.45
CA VAL A 273 7.70 5.73 -17.30
C VAL A 273 8.36 7.06 -16.95
N SER A 274 8.21 7.51 -15.70
CA SER A 274 8.97 8.63 -15.14
C SER A 274 10.33 8.16 -14.61
N ILE A 275 11.39 8.90 -14.89
CA ILE A 275 12.77 8.66 -14.47
C ILE A 275 13.31 9.97 -13.89
N ALA A 276 13.72 9.97 -12.62
CA ALA A 276 14.23 11.18 -11.95
C ALA A 276 15.40 11.82 -12.72
N SER A 277 16.44 11.03 -13.00
CA SER A 277 17.60 11.46 -13.77
C SER A 277 18.05 10.34 -14.71
N LEU A 278 18.42 10.72 -15.93
CA LEU A 278 18.85 9.80 -16.98
C LEU A 278 20.20 10.23 -17.54
N THR A 279 21.13 9.29 -17.65
CA THR A 279 22.39 9.44 -18.39
C THR A 279 22.42 8.43 -19.52
N VAL A 280 22.79 8.86 -20.72
CA VAL A 280 23.02 8.01 -21.89
C VAL A 280 24.46 8.18 -22.37
N ASP A 281 25.24 7.11 -22.35
CA ASP A 281 26.67 7.06 -22.73
C ASP A 281 27.48 8.19 -22.05
N GLY A 282 27.31 8.31 -20.73
CA GLY A 282 27.94 9.35 -19.91
C GLY A 282 27.39 10.78 -20.11
N THR A 283 26.41 10.99 -20.99
CA THR A 283 25.78 12.29 -21.25
C THR A 283 24.45 12.42 -20.51
N PRO A 284 24.27 13.41 -19.62
CA PRO A 284 22.98 13.66 -19.00
C PRO A 284 21.92 13.97 -20.06
N VAL A 285 20.80 13.25 -20.04
CA VAL A 285 19.66 13.53 -20.90
C VAL A 285 18.90 14.70 -20.32
N THR A 286 18.66 15.72 -21.15
CA THR A 286 17.85 16.87 -20.74
C THR A 286 16.48 16.40 -20.32
N ALA A 287 15.92 16.97 -19.26
CA ALA A 287 14.61 16.54 -18.83
C ALA A 287 13.53 16.93 -19.88
N GLY A 288 12.48 16.10 -19.99
CA GLY A 288 11.54 16.14 -21.11
C GLY A 288 10.87 14.80 -21.40
N LEU A 289 9.98 14.81 -22.41
CA LEU A 289 9.26 13.63 -22.90
C LEU A 289 9.97 13.05 -24.12
N TYR A 290 10.27 11.76 -24.06
CA TYR A 290 10.99 11.01 -25.09
C TYR A 290 10.20 9.77 -25.52
N ASN A 291 10.42 9.35 -26.76
CA ASN A 291 9.82 8.14 -27.34
C ASN A 291 10.81 7.43 -28.29
N GLY A 292 10.51 6.20 -28.68
CA GLY A 292 11.32 5.42 -29.64
C GLY A 292 10.87 5.50 -31.10
N GLN A 293 9.81 6.25 -31.42
CA GLN A 293 9.17 6.23 -32.74
C GLN A 293 8.96 7.65 -33.28
N ALA A 294 9.44 7.92 -34.50
CA ALA A 294 9.37 9.26 -35.11
C ALA A 294 7.94 9.80 -35.29
N ASP A 295 6.94 8.93 -35.30
CA ASP A 295 5.53 9.28 -35.44
C ASP A 295 4.85 9.59 -34.09
N LEU A 296 5.56 9.44 -32.96
CA LEU A 296 5.09 9.76 -31.61
C LEU A 296 5.63 11.11 -31.11
N ASN A 297 4.99 11.67 -30.08
CA ASN A 297 5.31 13.01 -29.57
C ASN A 297 6.41 13.05 -28.53
N GLY A 298 7.18 14.14 -28.53
CA GLY A 298 8.40 14.25 -27.74
C GLY A 298 9.64 14.04 -28.61
N SER A 299 10.80 14.10 -27.98
CA SER A 299 12.06 13.91 -28.69
C SER A 299 12.26 12.42 -28.97
N THR A 300 12.29 12.04 -30.25
CA THR A 300 12.63 10.66 -30.62
C THR A 300 14.05 10.36 -30.18
N ALA A 301 14.20 9.25 -29.47
CA ALA A 301 15.42 8.78 -28.86
C ALA A 301 15.70 7.35 -29.30
N ASP A 302 16.90 7.11 -29.81
CA ASP A 302 17.37 5.79 -30.23
C ASP A 302 17.59 4.82 -29.06
N TRP A 303 17.74 5.36 -27.84
CA TRP A 303 17.85 4.62 -26.59
C TRP A 303 16.49 4.14 -26.02
N ILE A 304 15.38 4.44 -26.70
CA ILE A 304 14.04 3.91 -26.40
C ILE A 304 13.59 2.91 -27.48
N GLU A 305 13.02 1.80 -27.04
CA GLU A 305 12.28 0.86 -27.88
C GLU A 305 10.81 0.78 -27.45
N GLY A 306 9.94 0.32 -28.35
CA GLY A 306 8.50 0.23 -28.12
C GLY A 306 7.75 1.50 -28.46
N ALA A 307 6.44 1.50 -28.22
CA ALA A 307 5.53 2.62 -28.55
C ALA A 307 5.13 3.45 -27.32
N GLY A 308 5.68 3.13 -26.14
CA GLY A 308 5.48 3.92 -24.93
C GLY A 308 6.42 5.11 -24.81
N TYR A 309 6.32 5.80 -23.68
CA TYR A 309 7.02 7.06 -23.41
C TYR A 309 7.95 6.96 -22.19
N VAL A 310 9.02 7.75 -22.22
CA VAL A 310 9.89 8.00 -21.07
C VAL A 310 9.87 9.49 -20.75
N VAL A 311 9.66 9.83 -19.48
CA VAL A 311 9.83 11.20 -19.00
C VAL A 311 11.01 11.26 -18.05
N VAL A 312 11.94 12.14 -18.35
CA VAL A 312 13.07 12.45 -17.47
C VAL A 312 12.66 13.67 -16.63
N THR A 313 12.52 13.52 -15.31
CA THR A 313 11.79 14.45 -14.41
C THR A 313 12.64 15.49 -13.68
N GLU A 314 13.92 15.64 -13.99
CA GLU A 314 14.70 16.82 -13.56
C GLU A 314 14.46 18.06 -14.45
N LEU A 315 13.21 18.51 -14.64
CA LEU A 315 12.94 19.82 -15.27
C LEU A 315 12.43 20.86 -14.28
N PRO A 316 13.13 21.99 -14.09
CA PRO A 316 12.47 23.22 -13.67
C PRO A 316 11.49 23.64 -14.77
N GLU A 317 10.25 23.90 -14.39
CA GLU A 317 9.24 24.37 -15.34
C GLU A 317 9.67 25.69 -16.01
N GLY A 318 9.46 25.80 -17.31
CA GLY A 318 9.73 27.04 -18.03
C GLY A 318 8.77 28.18 -17.65
N SER A 319 9.09 29.38 -18.13
CA SER A 319 8.21 30.55 -17.95
C SER A 319 6.85 30.34 -18.61
N ARG A 320 5.79 30.79 -17.93
CA ARG A 320 4.40 30.69 -18.39
C ARG A 320 4.21 31.40 -19.72
N THR A 321 3.60 30.72 -20.68
CA THR A 321 3.06 31.29 -21.93
C THR A 321 1.57 31.01 -21.99
N ASP A 322 0.75 32.06 -22.12
CA ASP A 322 -0.70 31.91 -22.19
C ASP A 322 -1.15 31.53 -23.59
N VAL A 323 -1.99 30.49 -23.68
CA VAL A 323 -2.55 30.00 -24.93
C VAL A 323 -4.03 29.74 -24.76
N THR A 324 -4.82 29.95 -25.81
CA THR A 324 -6.29 29.86 -25.72
C THR A 324 -6.82 28.76 -26.64
N TRP A 325 -7.55 27.81 -26.07
CA TRP A 325 -8.27 26.77 -26.81
C TRP A 325 -9.70 27.23 -27.09
N ASN A 326 -10.13 27.21 -28.35
CA ASN A 326 -11.50 27.59 -28.76
C ASN A 326 -12.21 26.55 -29.64
N GLY A 327 -11.53 25.44 -29.93
CA GLY A 327 -12.01 24.41 -30.84
C GLY A 327 -12.62 23.19 -30.16
N THR A 328 -12.86 22.16 -30.99
CA THR A 328 -13.18 20.80 -30.57
C THR A 328 -12.39 19.83 -31.44
N GLY A 329 -11.90 18.74 -30.87
CA GLY A 329 -11.08 17.76 -31.57
C GLY A 329 -9.59 17.90 -31.25
N SER A 330 -8.75 17.54 -32.22
CA SER A 330 -7.33 17.29 -32.00
C SER A 330 -6.54 18.54 -31.55
N VAL A 331 -5.65 18.36 -30.57
CA VAL A 331 -4.68 19.38 -30.11
C VAL A 331 -3.67 19.80 -31.18
N GLN A 332 -3.54 19.06 -32.28
CA GLN A 332 -2.70 19.39 -33.44
C GLN A 332 -3.34 20.31 -34.45
N THR A 333 -4.64 20.48 -34.37
CA THR A 333 -5.33 21.31 -35.34
C THR A 333 -5.11 22.77 -34.95
N LEU A 334 -4.25 23.47 -35.69
CA LEU A 334 -3.92 24.89 -35.42
C LEU A 334 -5.16 25.78 -35.28
N ALA A 335 -6.22 25.50 -36.07
CA ALA A 335 -7.48 26.24 -36.03
C ALA A 335 -8.24 26.12 -34.69
N ASN A 336 -7.93 25.13 -33.86
CA ASN A 336 -8.52 24.98 -32.52
C ASN A 336 -7.85 25.86 -31.46
N TRP A 337 -6.76 26.56 -31.82
CA TRP A 337 -6.03 27.48 -30.97
C TRP A 337 -6.26 28.92 -31.42
N ASN A 338 -6.87 29.74 -30.55
CA ASN A 338 -7.26 31.10 -30.89
C ASN A 338 -6.05 32.00 -31.10
N GLY A 339 -6.01 32.70 -32.25
CA GLY A 339 -4.97 33.69 -32.56
C GLY A 339 -3.56 33.11 -32.75
N ALA A 340 -3.44 31.78 -32.84
CA ALA A 340 -2.17 31.09 -32.96
C ALA A 340 -1.67 31.10 -34.43
N SER A 341 -0.44 31.60 -34.64
CA SER A 341 0.25 31.47 -35.95
C SER A 341 1.01 30.14 -36.07
N GLU A 342 1.30 29.50 -34.93
CA GLU A 342 1.98 28.22 -34.78
C GLU A 342 1.34 27.45 -33.61
N LEU A 343 1.52 26.13 -33.56
CA LEU A 343 1.01 25.34 -32.45
C LEU A 343 1.64 25.78 -31.12
N PRO A 344 0.88 25.83 -30.02
CA PRO A 344 1.47 26.09 -28.71
C PRO A 344 2.46 25.00 -28.35
N ALA A 345 3.36 25.28 -27.40
CA ALA A 345 4.24 24.26 -26.88
C ALA A 345 3.39 23.18 -26.18
N LEU A 346 3.31 22.01 -26.80
CA LEU A 346 2.61 20.84 -26.26
C LEU A 346 3.54 19.98 -25.40
N ASN A 347 4.80 20.36 -25.25
CA ASN A 347 5.82 19.71 -24.44
C ASN A 347 6.59 20.76 -23.60
N GLY A 348 6.95 20.42 -22.36
CA GLY A 348 7.88 21.22 -21.54
C GLY A 348 7.28 22.17 -20.49
N ALA A 349 6.01 22.01 -20.10
CA ALA A 349 5.38 22.74 -18.98
C ALA A 349 5.44 24.28 -19.08
N THR A 350 5.42 24.85 -20.28
CA THR A 350 5.41 26.31 -20.47
C THR A 350 4.00 26.86 -20.71
N SER A 351 3.18 26.14 -21.47
CA SER A 351 1.84 26.56 -21.86
C SER A 351 0.86 26.53 -20.68
N TYR A 352 0.19 27.66 -20.41
CA TYR A 352 -0.99 27.75 -19.57
C TYR A 352 -2.23 27.90 -20.45
N VAL A 353 -3.09 26.88 -20.45
CA VAL A 353 -4.20 26.78 -21.40
C VAL A 353 -5.46 27.38 -20.81
N THR A 354 -6.05 28.36 -21.50
CA THR A 354 -7.38 28.87 -21.19
C THR A 354 -8.39 28.35 -22.20
N VAL A 355 -9.47 27.69 -21.75
CA VAL A 355 -10.60 27.32 -22.61
C VAL A 355 -11.49 28.53 -22.80
N ALA A 356 -11.66 28.96 -24.04
CA ALA A 356 -12.35 30.19 -24.41
C ALA A 356 -13.85 30.14 -24.10
N GLU A 357 -14.44 31.29 -23.84
CA GLU A 357 -15.86 31.39 -23.43
C GLU A 357 -16.86 31.09 -24.55
N ASN A 358 -16.44 31.22 -25.80
CA ASN A 358 -17.25 30.93 -26.98
C ASN A 358 -17.16 29.48 -27.45
N THR A 359 -16.46 28.62 -26.71
CA THR A 359 -16.36 27.19 -26.99
C THR A 359 -17.74 26.55 -26.80
N ALA A 360 -18.13 25.59 -27.64
CA ALA A 360 -19.43 24.93 -27.49
C ALA A 360 -19.47 24.12 -26.17
N ASP A 361 -20.66 24.01 -25.57
CA ASP A 361 -20.83 23.24 -24.33
C ASP A 361 -20.46 21.76 -24.53
N ASN A 362 -19.76 21.18 -23.55
CA ASN A 362 -19.15 19.85 -23.58
C ASN A 362 -18.14 19.62 -24.72
N SER A 363 -17.44 20.68 -25.16
CA SER A 363 -16.36 20.53 -26.14
C SER A 363 -15.23 19.67 -25.59
N ALA A 364 -14.61 18.91 -26.50
CA ALA A 364 -13.53 18.00 -26.18
C ALA A 364 -12.21 18.52 -26.73
N MET A 365 -11.21 18.63 -25.86
CA MET A 365 -9.83 18.63 -26.29
C MET A 365 -9.38 17.18 -26.44
N HIS A 366 -9.21 16.76 -27.68
CA HIS A 366 -8.78 15.40 -28.01
C HIS A 366 -7.26 15.35 -28.12
N LEU A 367 -6.67 14.51 -27.27
CA LEU A 367 -5.25 14.25 -27.20
C LEU A 367 -4.93 13.09 -28.17
N ASP A 368 -4.61 13.45 -29.41
CA ASP A 368 -4.00 12.55 -30.41
C ASP A 368 -2.51 12.31 -30.15
N ARG A 369 -2.04 12.77 -28.99
CA ARG A 369 -0.67 12.69 -28.46
C ARG A 369 -0.63 13.03 -26.98
N SER A 370 0.43 12.60 -26.31
CA SER A 370 0.73 13.10 -24.98
C SER A 370 1.09 14.60 -25.01
N VAL A 371 0.51 15.38 -24.10
CA VAL A 371 0.73 16.84 -23.99
C VAL A 371 1.13 17.22 -22.58
N TRP A 372 1.94 18.27 -22.42
CA TRP A 372 2.37 18.79 -21.12
C TRP A 372 2.17 20.28 -20.98
N PHE A 373 1.18 20.63 -20.15
CA PHE A 373 0.84 22.01 -19.82
C PHE A 373 1.29 22.35 -18.41
N LYS A 374 1.64 23.63 -18.21
CA LYS A 374 1.94 24.19 -16.90
C LYS A 374 0.71 24.24 -16.00
N GLY A 375 -0.46 24.49 -16.61
CA GLY A 375 -1.77 24.54 -15.95
C GLY A 375 -2.89 24.74 -16.97
N MET A 376 -4.14 24.63 -16.52
CA MET A 376 -5.33 24.80 -17.36
C MET A 376 -6.44 25.54 -16.60
N ASP A 377 -7.13 26.45 -17.28
CA ASP A 377 -8.24 27.26 -16.78
C ASP A 377 -9.45 27.13 -17.73
N VAL A 378 -10.54 26.55 -17.24
CA VAL A 378 -11.79 26.42 -17.99
C VAL A 378 -12.73 27.53 -17.53
N ARG A 379 -13.15 28.43 -18.44
CA ARG A 379 -13.77 29.71 -18.03
C ARG A 379 -15.29 29.84 -18.08
N SER A 380 -16.04 29.01 -18.82
CA SER A 380 -17.51 29.17 -18.82
C SER A 380 -18.37 28.01 -19.30
N VAL A 381 -17.81 26.96 -19.91
CA VAL A 381 -18.58 25.85 -20.48
C VAL A 381 -18.22 24.51 -19.87
N GLY A 382 -19.10 23.53 -20.02
CA GLY A 382 -18.74 22.15 -19.82
C GLY A 382 -17.59 21.77 -20.77
N PHE A 383 -16.57 21.10 -20.26
CA PHE A 383 -15.36 20.78 -21.02
C PHE A 383 -14.87 19.39 -20.68
N GLN A 384 -14.21 18.73 -21.63
CA GLN A 384 -13.60 17.44 -21.38
C GLN A 384 -12.27 17.26 -22.10
N THR A 385 -11.39 16.47 -21.51
CA THR A 385 -10.25 15.88 -22.22
C THR A 385 -10.60 14.46 -22.67
N THR A 386 -10.14 14.08 -23.86
CA THR A 386 -10.18 12.70 -24.35
C THR A 386 -8.82 12.37 -24.93
N ALA A 387 -8.46 11.10 -25.06
CA ALA A 387 -7.15 10.70 -25.57
C ALA A 387 -7.25 9.46 -26.45
N ASP A 388 -6.40 9.38 -27.47
CA ASP A 388 -6.09 8.12 -28.13
C ASP A 388 -5.36 7.19 -27.16
N ALA A 389 -5.33 5.89 -27.48
CA ALA A 389 -4.59 4.91 -26.69
C ALA A 389 -3.11 5.34 -26.55
N GLY A 390 -2.57 5.24 -25.33
CA GLY A 390 -1.19 5.66 -25.02
C GLY A 390 -0.95 7.17 -24.92
N CYS A 391 -1.94 8.00 -25.19
CA CYS A 391 -1.82 9.44 -25.01
C CYS A 391 -2.23 9.86 -23.59
N SER A 392 -1.52 10.85 -23.03
CA SER A 392 -1.73 11.32 -21.67
C SER A 392 -1.67 12.84 -21.56
N PHE A 393 -2.43 13.38 -20.60
CA PHE A 393 -2.44 14.78 -20.26
C PHE A 393 -1.49 15.03 -19.09
N TRP A 394 -0.45 15.83 -19.25
CA TRP A 394 0.50 16.17 -18.20
C TRP A 394 0.25 17.58 -17.67
N LEU A 395 0.27 17.71 -16.35
CA LEU A 395 -0.09 18.92 -15.65
C LEU A 395 0.99 19.34 -14.64
N GLY A 396 1.50 20.55 -14.83
CA GLY A 396 2.47 21.21 -13.96
C GLY A 396 1.87 21.98 -12.79
N SER A 397 2.67 22.87 -12.21
CA SER A 397 2.49 23.53 -10.91
C SER A 397 1.34 24.53 -10.85
N LEU A 398 0.81 24.97 -11.99
CA LEU A 398 -0.31 25.91 -12.02
C LEU A 398 -1.67 25.21 -11.99
N GLY A 399 -1.70 23.88 -11.98
CA GLY A 399 -2.89 23.08 -11.68
C GLY A 399 -4.08 23.30 -12.62
N LEU A 400 -5.28 23.03 -12.10
CA LEU A 400 -6.55 23.14 -12.82
C LEU A 400 -7.44 24.22 -12.20
N ALA A 401 -8.11 25.01 -13.02
CA ALA A 401 -9.21 25.86 -12.60
C ALA A 401 -10.46 25.57 -13.45
N THR A 402 -11.63 25.57 -12.82
CA THR A 402 -12.91 25.33 -13.50
C THR A 402 -13.92 26.45 -13.25
N PRO A 403 -14.92 26.63 -14.13
CA PRO A 403 -15.89 27.70 -13.97
C PRO A 403 -16.93 27.38 -12.90
N ALA A 404 -17.63 28.40 -12.44
CA ALA A 404 -18.78 28.21 -11.57
C ALA A 404 -19.91 27.45 -12.29
N SER A 405 -20.52 26.49 -11.58
CA SER A 405 -21.72 25.75 -12.02
C SER A 405 -21.56 24.96 -13.33
N GLN A 406 -20.32 24.63 -13.71
CA GLN A 406 -20.01 23.85 -14.90
C GLN A 406 -19.23 22.58 -14.56
N THR A 407 -19.24 21.62 -15.49
CA THR A 407 -18.56 20.34 -15.35
C THR A 407 -17.28 20.30 -16.18
N PHE A 408 -16.15 19.99 -15.56
CA PHE A 408 -14.92 19.61 -16.25
C PHE A 408 -14.66 18.11 -16.10
N ARG A 409 -14.60 17.38 -17.20
CA ARG A 409 -14.30 15.94 -17.22
C ARG A 409 -12.85 15.70 -17.64
N ILE A 410 -12.13 14.99 -16.79
CA ILE A 410 -10.78 14.50 -17.06
C ILE A 410 -10.94 13.09 -17.63
N GLY A 411 -11.11 12.99 -18.94
CA GLY A 411 -11.30 11.72 -19.66
C GLY A 411 -10.03 11.19 -20.34
N ALA A 412 -8.93 11.97 -20.32
CA ALA A 412 -7.60 11.50 -20.68
C ALA A 412 -6.78 11.12 -19.44
N PRO A 413 -5.93 10.07 -19.48
CA PRO A 413 -5.03 9.74 -18.39
C PRO A 413 -4.20 10.97 -17.97
N LEU A 414 -4.26 11.36 -16.70
CA LEU A 414 -3.67 12.57 -16.16
C LEU A 414 -2.35 12.25 -15.43
N MET A 415 -1.29 12.96 -15.80
CA MET A 415 0.04 12.85 -15.22
C MET A 415 0.39 14.13 -14.46
N LEU A 416 0.61 14.04 -13.16
CA LEU A 416 0.98 15.19 -12.33
C LEU A 416 2.51 15.30 -12.26
N THR A 417 3.07 16.48 -12.54
CA THR A 417 4.53 16.69 -12.59
C THR A 417 5.09 17.61 -11.50
N ALA A 418 4.22 18.23 -10.72
CA ALA A 418 4.58 19.14 -9.62
C ALA A 418 3.44 19.16 -8.58
N GLU A 419 3.67 19.75 -7.41
CA GLU A 419 2.61 20.06 -6.42
C GLU A 419 1.38 20.66 -7.12
N GLN A 420 0.20 20.18 -6.75
CA GLN A 420 -1.04 20.52 -7.44
C GLN A 420 -1.95 21.34 -6.54
N GLU A 421 -2.48 22.43 -7.10
CA GLU A 421 -3.63 23.13 -6.55
C GLU A 421 -4.72 23.25 -7.63
N TRP A 422 -5.88 22.66 -7.36
CA TRP A 422 -7.03 22.71 -8.26
C TRP A 422 -8.12 23.60 -7.65
N ALA A 423 -8.58 24.58 -8.41
CA ALA A 423 -9.63 25.51 -8.03
C ALA A 423 -10.94 25.17 -8.76
N ILE A 424 -11.92 24.67 -8.01
CA ILE A 424 -13.25 24.37 -8.53
C ILE A 424 -14.16 25.58 -8.32
N GLY A 425 -14.72 26.09 -9.41
CA GLY A 425 -15.64 27.22 -9.39
C GLY A 425 -16.89 26.93 -8.55
N SER A 426 -17.60 27.98 -8.15
CA SER A 426 -18.77 27.85 -7.26
C SER A 426 -19.88 26.97 -7.84
N GLY A 427 -20.22 25.89 -7.12
CA GLY A 427 -21.17 24.88 -7.58
C GLY A 427 -20.70 24.08 -8.81
N GLY A 428 -19.43 24.21 -9.20
CA GLY A 428 -18.84 23.46 -10.31
C GLY A 428 -18.53 22.02 -9.95
N GLN A 429 -18.19 21.23 -10.96
CA GLN A 429 -17.92 19.81 -10.84
C GLN A 429 -16.63 19.44 -11.60
N ILE A 430 -15.74 18.69 -10.94
CA ILE A 430 -14.68 17.95 -11.62
C ILE A 430 -15.06 16.46 -11.61
N VAL A 431 -15.05 15.84 -12.78
CA VAL A 431 -15.25 14.39 -12.94
C VAL A 431 -13.94 13.76 -13.40
N VAL A 432 -13.44 12.81 -12.62
CA VAL A 432 -12.24 12.04 -12.93
C VAL A 432 -12.67 10.72 -13.59
N ASP A 433 -12.71 10.74 -14.91
CA ASP A 433 -13.12 9.62 -15.78
C ASP A 433 -11.92 8.83 -16.36
N ALA A 434 -10.68 9.26 -16.07
CA ALA A 434 -9.43 8.56 -16.42
C ALA A 434 -8.46 8.44 -15.23
N ALA A 435 -7.45 7.57 -15.36
CA ALA A 435 -6.44 7.35 -14.33
C ALA A 435 -5.61 8.62 -14.07
N VAL A 436 -5.23 8.84 -12.80
CA VAL A 436 -4.36 9.96 -12.36
C VAL A 436 -3.08 9.39 -11.78
N SER A 437 -1.92 9.92 -12.18
CA SER A 437 -0.61 9.48 -11.73
C SER A 437 -0.21 9.97 -10.34
N SER A 438 0.82 9.35 -9.77
CA SER A 438 1.35 9.70 -8.45
C SER A 438 2.49 10.70 -8.53
N LEU A 439 2.41 11.77 -7.75
CA LEU A 439 3.61 12.41 -7.19
C LEU A 439 4.10 11.55 -6.01
N THR A 440 5.42 11.42 -5.83
CA THR A 440 5.99 10.60 -4.77
C THR A 440 6.08 11.30 -3.41
N ALA A 441 5.97 12.63 -3.36
CA ALA A 441 6.13 13.40 -2.12
C ALA A 441 5.24 14.65 -1.99
N ASP A 442 4.89 15.31 -3.09
CA ASP A 442 4.23 16.62 -3.05
C ASP A 442 2.71 16.51 -2.88
N GLU A 443 2.08 17.47 -2.20
CA GLU A 443 0.64 17.44 -1.92
C GLU A 443 -0.21 17.76 -3.17
N THR A 444 -1.38 17.13 -3.30
CA THR A 444 -2.42 17.55 -4.25
C THR A 444 -3.60 18.14 -3.50
N ARG A 445 -3.86 19.43 -3.71
CA ARG A 445 -4.98 20.18 -3.13
C ARG A 445 -6.09 20.36 -4.16
N ILE A 446 -7.32 20.00 -3.80
CA ILE A 446 -8.51 20.17 -4.62
C ILE A 446 -9.52 21.01 -3.83
N LEU A 447 -9.75 22.23 -4.27
CA LEU A 447 -10.40 23.29 -3.50
C LEU A 447 -11.65 23.81 -4.21
N GLY A 448 -12.81 23.69 -3.58
CA GLY A 448 -14.04 24.37 -4.03
C GLY A 448 -14.06 25.84 -3.60
N THR A 449 -14.57 26.71 -4.48
CA THR A 449 -14.72 28.16 -4.22
C THR A 449 -16.19 28.53 -4.05
N GLY A 450 -16.54 29.38 -3.07
CA GLY A 450 -17.94 29.78 -2.86
C GLY A 450 -18.86 28.62 -2.48
N SER A 451 -20.04 28.52 -3.12
CA SER A 451 -20.98 27.39 -2.99
C SER A 451 -20.31 26.05 -3.27
N VAL A 452 -20.70 25.02 -2.52
CA VAL A 452 -20.08 23.68 -2.56
C VAL A 452 -20.17 23.07 -3.96
N GLY A 453 -19.01 22.69 -4.50
CA GLY A 453 -18.89 21.94 -5.75
C GLY A 453 -18.84 20.43 -5.54
N ILE A 454 -18.57 19.69 -6.62
CA ILE A 454 -18.51 18.22 -6.63
C ILE A 454 -17.15 17.74 -7.17
N LEU A 455 -16.55 16.77 -6.49
CA LEU A 455 -15.46 15.96 -7.02
C LEU A 455 -15.98 14.53 -7.21
N GLU A 456 -16.06 14.07 -8.45
CA GLU A 456 -16.56 12.75 -8.79
C GLU A 456 -15.43 11.84 -9.27
N LEU A 457 -15.31 10.66 -8.66
CA LEU A 457 -14.23 9.70 -8.89
C LEU A 457 -14.83 8.43 -9.54
N ASN A 458 -14.72 8.34 -10.87
CA ASN A 458 -15.34 7.29 -11.69
C ASN A 458 -14.39 6.20 -12.15
N VAL A 459 -13.10 6.30 -11.84
CA VAL A 459 -12.07 5.36 -12.28
C VAL A 459 -11.52 4.52 -11.15
N ALA A 460 -11.32 3.24 -11.45
CA ALA A 460 -10.72 2.29 -10.55
C ALA A 460 -9.19 2.49 -10.43
N ALA A 461 -8.68 2.34 -9.21
CA ALA A 461 -7.25 2.34 -8.89
C ALA A 461 -6.42 3.55 -9.39
N PRO A 462 -6.90 4.81 -9.33
CA PRO A 462 -6.05 5.94 -9.65
C PRO A 462 -4.83 6.00 -8.73
N HIS A 463 -3.65 6.19 -9.30
CA HIS A 463 -2.36 6.15 -8.62
C HIS A 463 -2.09 7.45 -7.84
N TRP A 464 -2.97 7.88 -6.94
CA TRP A 464 -2.68 9.04 -6.08
C TRP A 464 -1.65 8.67 -5.00
N GLY A 465 -0.36 8.67 -5.34
CA GLY A 465 0.71 8.32 -4.38
C GLY A 465 1.02 9.40 -3.35
N ALA A 466 0.74 10.65 -3.71
CA ALA A 466 0.95 11.84 -2.90
C ALA A 466 -0.17 12.11 -1.91
N PRO A 467 0.06 12.86 -0.80
CA PRO A 467 -1.02 13.35 0.06
C PRO A 467 -2.10 14.07 -0.76
N VAL A 468 -3.37 13.71 -0.56
CA VAL A 468 -4.51 14.38 -1.22
C VAL A 468 -5.30 15.16 -0.19
N VAL A 469 -5.57 16.43 -0.48
CA VAL A 469 -6.39 17.31 0.35
C VAL A 469 -7.56 17.80 -0.46
N VAL A 470 -8.78 17.50 -0.03
CA VAL A 470 -10.01 17.98 -0.65
C VAL A 470 -10.72 18.92 0.31
N SER A 471 -11.13 20.10 -0.16
CA SER A 471 -11.84 21.08 0.67
C SER A 471 -12.98 21.77 -0.06
N ASN A 472 -14.06 22.04 0.67
CA ASN A 472 -15.26 22.71 0.17
C ASN A 472 -15.92 22.01 -1.05
N LEU A 473 -15.86 20.68 -1.07
CA LEU A 473 -16.40 19.84 -2.14
C LEU A 473 -17.14 18.65 -1.56
N ASN A 474 -18.19 18.22 -2.24
CA ASN A 474 -18.75 16.90 -2.01
C ASN A 474 -17.99 15.86 -2.84
N VAL A 475 -17.41 14.84 -2.19
CA VAL A 475 -16.68 13.77 -2.86
C VAL A 475 -17.62 12.60 -3.16
N GLN A 476 -17.69 12.19 -4.42
CA GLN A 476 -18.47 11.04 -4.86
C GLN A 476 -17.54 9.92 -5.31
N PHE A 477 -17.62 8.79 -4.62
CA PHE A 477 -16.87 7.58 -4.94
C PHE A 477 -17.76 6.65 -5.77
N ASN A 478 -17.52 6.58 -7.07
CA ASN A 478 -18.29 5.74 -7.99
C ASN A 478 -17.49 4.51 -8.47
N ALA A 479 -16.19 4.47 -8.21
CA ALA A 479 -15.32 3.34 -8.51
C ALA A 479 -14.50 2.88 -7.30
N ALA A 480 -14.19 1.59 -7.26
CA ALA A 480 -13.34 1.00 -6.23
C ALA A 480 -11.87 1.45 -6.38
N HIS A 481 -11.14 1.50 -5.28
CA HIS A 481 -9.74 1.91 -5.19
C HIS A 481 -9.49 3.38 -5.60
N ALA A 482 -10.56 4.17 -5.72
CA ALA A 482 -10.50 5.61 -5.89
C ALA A 482 -9.66 6.25 -4.76
N LEU A 483 -8.77 7.17 -5.13
CA LEU A 483 -7.72 7.78 -4.30
C LEU A 483 -6.48 6.91 -4.01
N GLY A 484 -6.34 5.72 -4.59
CA GLY A 484 -5.09 4.96 -4.56
C GLY A 484 -4.90 4.08 -3.31
N PRO A 485 -3.69 3.51 -3.13
CA PRO A 485 -3.47 2.39 -2.22
C PRO A 485 -3.34 2.81 -0.75
N LYS A 486 -3.56 1.86 0.17
CA LYS A 486 -3.42 2.03 1.62
C LYS A 486 -2.05 2.52 2.09
N VAL A 487 -1.00 2.19 1.36
CA VAL A 487 0.38 2.59 1.67
C VAL A 487 0.64 4.08 1.42
N ALA A 488 -0.24 4.75 0.66
CA ALA A 488 -0.14 6.19 0.45
C ALA A 488 -0.46 6.96 1.74
N PRO A 489 0.02 8.21 1.89
CA PRO A 489 -0.37 9.09 2.98
C PRO A 489 -1.88 9.27 3.06
N PHE A 490 -2.40 9.69 4.22
CA PHE A 490 -3.84 9.93 4.38
C PHE A 490 -4.39 10.87 3.29
N ALA A 491 -5.58 10.56 2.77
CA ALA A 491 -6.39 11.54 2.06
C ALA A 491 -7.17 12.36 3.10
N THR A 492 -6.99 13.67 3.09
CA THR A 492 -7.63 14.60 4.01
C THR A 492 -8.84 15.24 3.34
N ILE A 493 -10.02 15.09 3.93
CA ILE A 493 -11.28 15.63 3.40
C ILE A 493 -11.83 16.64 4.39
N TYR A 494 -11.78 17.92 4.02
CA TYR A 494 -12.32 19.04 4.77
C TYR A 494 -13.81 19.22 4.46
N HIS A 495 -14.63 19.06 5.49
CA HIS A 495 -16.08 19.17 5.39
C HIS A 495 -16.52 20.63 5.30
N HIS A 496 -17.51 20.88 4.44
CA HIS A 496 -18.15 22.19 4.37
C HIS A 496 -19.22 22.37 5.46
N ALA A 497 -19.39 23.61 5.92
CA ALA A 497 -20.33 23.99 6.98
C ALA A 497 -21.82 23.73 6.66
N THR A 498 -22.17 23.47 5.39
CA THR A 498 -23.54 23.10 4.99
C THR A 498 -23.88 21.63 5.21
N GLY A 499 -22.92 20.79 5.63
CA GLY A 499 -23.19 19.41 6.08
C GLY A 499 -23.39 18.41 4.95
N MET A 500 -22.85 18.66 3.75
CA MET A 500 -22.79 17.63 2.71
C MET A 500 -21.73 16.58 3.05
N SER A 501 -22.06 15.34 2.72
CA SER A 501 -21.35 14.13 3.10
C SER A 501 -20.90 13.39 1.85
N PRO A 502 -19.70 12.78 1.85
CA PRO A 502 -19.27 11.95 0.74
C PRO A 502 -20.33 10.88 0.42
N THR A 503 -20.51 10.61 -0.87
CA THR A 503 -21.45 9.61 -1.38
C THR A 503 -20.71 8.47 -2.05
N TYR A 504 -21.32 7.29 -2.06
CA TYR A 504 -20.68 6.05 -2.51
C TYR A 504 -21.65 5.27 -3.40
N ALA A 505 -21.18 4.81 -4.56
CA ALA A 505 -21.89 3.83 -5.39
C ALA A 505 -21.78 2.41 -4.80
N ASP A 506 -22.69 1.51 -5.18
CA ASP A 506 -22.64 0.11 -4.74
C ASP A 506 -21.34 -0.59 -5.22
N GLY A 507 -20.83 -1.50 -4.40
CA GLY A 507 -19.63 -2.29 -4.68
C GLY A 507 -18.31 -1.55 -4.53
N VAL A 508 -18.31 -0.30 -4.07
CA VAL A 508 -17.09 0.50 -3.93
C VAL A 508 -16.23 0.02 -2.76
N THR A 509 -14.94 -0.20 -3.04
CA THR A 509 -13.90 -0.45 -2.04
C THR A 509 -12.96 0.75 -1.98
N ILE A 510 -12.54 1.19 -0.79
CA ILE A 510 -11.60 2.29 -0.58
C ILE A 510 -10.40 1.77 0.20
N ASP A 511 -9.23 1.77 -0.42
CA ASP A 511 -8.00 1.27 0.24
C ASP A 511 -7.30 2.33 1.08
N ARG A 512 -7.39 3.58 0.65
CA ARG A 512 -6.66 4.68 1.25
C ARG A 512 -7.12 4.97 2.67
N ASN A 513 -6.17 5.35 3.51
CA ASN A 513 -6.49 5.89 4.84
C ASN A 513 -7.16 7.27 4.66
N LEU A 514 -8.32 7.48 5.30
CA LEU A 514 -9.12 8.70 5.18
C LEU A 514 -9.11 9.49 6.49
N TRP A 515 -8.84 10.79 6.38
CA TRP A 515 -8.91 11.73 7.50
C TRP A 515 -9.94 12.82 7.22
N PHE A 516 -11.05 12.79 7.94
CA PHE A 516 -12.09 13.80 7.86
C PHE A 516 -11.82 14.95 8.84
N VAL A 517 -11.82 16.17 8.32
CA VAL A 517 -11.54 17.39 9.09
C VAL A 517 -12.75 18.31 9.04
N ASP A 518 -13.19 18.80 10.20
CA ASP A 518 -14.24 19.81 10.27
C ASP A 518 -13.64 21.18 10.61
N THR A 519 -13.89 22.19 9.78
CA THR A 519 -13.43 23.57 9.98
C THR A 519 -14.52 24.49 10.53
N SER A 520 -15.75 23.99 10.75
CA SER A 520 -16.86 24.82 11.20
C SER A 520 -16.85 25.00 12.72
N VAL A 521 -16.64 26.24 13.17
CA VAL A 521 -16.68 26.62 14.60
C VAL A 521 -18.13 26.80 15.11
N VAL A 522 -19.12 26.81 14.21
CA VAL A 522 -20.47 27.35 14.45
C VAL A 522 -21.54 26.26 14.64
N LYS A 523 -21.26 25.01 14.26
CA LYS A 523 -22.06 23.83 14.58
C LYS A 523 -21.09 22.75 15.00
N GLN A 524 -21.30 22.11 16.15
CA GLN A 524 -20.46 20.98 16.58
C GLN A 524 -20.41 19.95 15.46
N GLY A 525 -19.25 19.91 14.79
CA GLY A 525 -19.08 19.45 13.44
C GLY A 525 -19.32 17.96 13.25
N ARG A 526 -20.40 17.59 12.57
CA ARG A 526 -20.77 16.19 12.30
C ARG A 526 -20.47 15.85 10.85
N THR A 527 -19.42 15.07 10.64
CA THR A 527 -19.20 14.35 9.37
C THR A 527 -20.10 13.13 9.36
N THR A 528 -20.91 12.95 8.32
CA THR A 528 -21.70 11.72 8.12
C THR A 528 -21.16 10.96 6.92
N ILE A 529 -20.98 9.65 7.03
CA ILE A 529 -20.80 8.71 5.94
C ILE A 529 -22.21 8.19 5.64
N THR A 530 -22.75 8.56 4.48
CA THR A 530 -24.10 8.17 4.07
C THR A 530 -24.02 7.07 3.04
N ILE A 531 -24.67 5.95 3.34
CA ILE A 531 -24.61 4.73 2.54
C ILE A 531 -25.99 4.50 1.93
N PRO A 532 -26.10 4.44 0.60
CA PRO A 532 -27.38 4.23 -0.08
C PRO A 532 -28.03 2.89 0.29
N GLU A 533 -29.33 2.75 -0.01
CA GLU A 533 -30.01 1.46 0.12
C GLU A 533 -29.38 0.41 -0.80
N ASN A 534 -29.29 -0.82 -0.31
CA ASN A 534 -28.72 -1.98 -1.02
C ASN A 534 -27.26 -1.81 -1.50
N ALA A 535 -26.53 -0.81 -0.99
CA ALA A 535 -25.14 -0.59 -1.33
C ALA A 535 -24.19 -1.39 -0.41
N ASN A 536 -23.12 -1.92 -0.99
CA ASN A 536 -22.06 -2.66 -0.30
C ASN A 536 -20.73 -1.90 -0.42
N ILE A 537 -20.30 -1.29 0.68
CA ILE A 537 -19.11 -0.42 0.71
C ILE A 537 -18.05 -1.02 1.62
N THR A 538 -16.80 -1.05 1.16
CA THR A 538 -15.66 -1.56 1.95
C THR A 538 -14.59 -0.48 2.14
N PHE A 539 -14.08 -0.34 3.36
CA PHE A 539 -12.93 0.49 3.71
C PHE A 539 -11.79 -0.42 4.20
N ASN A 540 -10.70 -0.51 3.43
CA ASN A 540 -9.50 -1.29 3.81
C ASN A 540 -8.47 -0.46 4.60
N GLY A 541 -8.51 0.86 4.45
CA GLY A 541 -7.69 1.81 5.18
C GLY A 541 -8.31 2.26 6.51
N ILE A 542 -7.51 2.95 7.31
CA ILE A 542 -7.94 3.62 8.54
C ILE A 542 -8.90 4.77 8.19
N VAL A 543 -10.00 4.90 8.94
CA VAL A 543 -10.94 6.03 8.81
C VAL A 543 -10.97 6.80 10.14
N THR A 544 -10.64 8.09 10.11
CA THR A 544 -10.57 8.90 11.34
C THR A 544 -11.04 10.35 11.17
N THR A 545 -11.37 11.02 12.28
CA THR A 545 -11.66 12.47 12.34
C THR A 545 -10.64 13.31 13.14
N THR A 546 -10.76 14.64 13.11
CA THR A 546 -10.14 15.58 14.07
C THR A 546 -10.72 15.50 15.48
N ASN A 547 -9.96 15.96 16.49
CA ASN A 547 -10.30 15.91 17.92
C ASN A 547 -11.62 16.57 18.33
N THR A 548 -12.21 17.40 17.46
CA THR A 548 -13.42 18.21 17.72
C THR A 548 -14.59 17.82 16.82
N SER A 549 -14.48 16.68 16.13
CA SER A 549 -15.42 16.30 15.07
C SER A 549 -16.10 14.98 15.37
N THR A 550 -17.41 14.97 15.20
CA THR A 550 -18.26 13.79 15.31
C THR A 550 -18.28 13.06 13.97
N LEU A 551 -17.97 11.76 13.95
CA LEU A 551 -18.17 10.88 12.79
C LEU A 551 -19.47 10.10 12.95
N ALA A 552 -20.29 10.11 11.90
CA ALA A 552 -21.57 9.44 11.86
C ALA A 552 -21.65 8.49 10.69
N ILE A 553 -22.39 7.39 10.85
CA ILE A 553 -22.74 6.49 9.77
C ILE A 553 -24.26 6.44 9.66
N SER A 554 -24.78 6.62 8.44
CA SER A 554 -26.19 6.48 8.12
C SER A 554 -26.33 5.48 6.99
N SER A 555 -27.04 4.38 7.24
CA SER A 555 -27.14 3.25 6.29
C SER A 555 -28.56 3.04 5.79
N GLY A 556 -28.74 2.98 4.47
CA GLY A 556 -30.01 2.61 3.85
C GLY A 556 -30.40 1.15 4.11
N ALA A 557 -31.66 0.79 3.86
CA ALA A 557 -32.12 -0.60 3.98
C ALA A 557 -31.31 -1.54 3.06
N GLY A 558 -30.99 -2.74 3.54
CA GLY A 558 -30.26 -3.74 2.76
C GLY A 558 -28.79 -3.43 2.48
N SER A 559 -28.25 -2.31 2.99
CA SER A 559 -26.85 -1.94 2.77
C SER A 559 -25.90 -2.61 3.76
N THR A 560 -24.66 -2.82 3.31
CA THR A 560 -23.56 -3.33 4.13
C THR A 560 -22.37 -2.38 4.03
N VAL A 561 -21.76 -2.07 5.16
CA VAL A 561 -20.52 -1.28 5.24
C VAL A 561 -19.49 -2.08 6.01
N THR A 562 -18.32 -2.29 5.44
CA THR A 562 -17.25 -3.05 6.08
C THR A 562 -16.03 -2.17 6.32
N PHE A 563 -15.54 -2.15 7.56
CA PHE A 563 -14.28 -1.50 7.95
C PHE A 563 -13.27 -2.58 8.32
N ASN A 564 -12.25 -2.78 7.48
CA ASN A 564 -11.23 -3.81 7.67
C ASN A 564 -10.06 -3.35 8.55
N ASP A 565 -9.90 -2.05 8.76
CA ASP A 565 -8.93 -1.47 9.69
C ASP A 565 -9.63 -0.57 10.73
N LEU A 566 -8.85 0.19 11.49
CA LEU A 566 -9.33 1.11 12.52
C LEU A 566 -10.36 2.10 11.97
N PHE A 567 -11.52 2.13 12.62
CA PHE A 567 -12.46 3.23 12.51
C PHE A 567 -12.44 4.04 13.81
N MET A 568 -12.13 5.33 13.73
CA MET A 568 -12.00 6.19 14.91
C MET A 568 -12.79 7.49 14.79
N SER A 569 -13.73 7.70 15.71
CA SER A 569 -14.39 8.98 15.94
C SER A 569 -13.87 9.65 17.21
N ARG A 570 -13.24 10.82 17.08
CA ARG A 570 -12.50 11.44 18.19
C ARG A 570 -13.31 12.35 19.11
N ASP A 571 -14.51 12.78 18.74
CA ASP A 571 -15.42 13.49 19.65
C ASP A 571 -16.67 12.61 19.88
N GLY A 572 -17.71 12.74 19.05
CA GLY A 572 -18.89 11.86 19.08
C GLY A 572 -18.93 10.82 17.96
N GLY A 573 -19.41 9.61 18.23
CA GLY A 573 -19.76 8.60 17.24
C GLY A 573 -21.28 8.44 17.14
N SER A 574 -21.84 8.32 15.93
CA SER A 574 -23.27 8.02 15.80
C SER A 574 -23.57 7.04 14.68
N ILE A 575 -24.46 6.08 14.97
CA ILE A 575 -24.95 5.10 14.00
C ILE A 575 -26.47 5.25 13.84
N SER A 576 -26.93 5.25 12.60
CA SER A 576 -28.33 5.42 12.24
C SER A 576 -28.68 4.66 10.96
N GLY A 577 -29.98 4.55 10.68
CA GLY A 577 -30.51 3.88 9.49
C GLY A 577 -30.96 2.45 9.77
N SER A 578 -30.84 1.59 8.76
CA SER A 578 -31.35 0.21 8.78
C SER A 578 -30.41 -0.83 8.17
N GLY A 579 -29.25 -0.43 7.67
CA GLY A 579 -28.24 -1.35 7.13
C GLY A 579 -27.35 -1.97 8.21
N THR A 580 -26.34 -2.71 7.76
CA THR A 580 -25.37 -3.43 8.60
C THR A 580 -23.99 -2.80 8.46
N MET A 581 -23.34 -2.50 9.59
CA MET A 581 -21.96 -2.03 9.67
C MET A 581 -21.11 -3.12 10.32
N ILE A 582 -20.06 -3.55 9.64
CA ILE A 582 -19.15 -4.63 10.04
C ILE A 582 -17.79 -4.02 10.35
N PHE A 583 -17.33 -4.17 11.59
CA PHE A 583 -16.03 -3.71 12.05
C PHE A 583 -15.11 -4.92 12.24
N ASN A 584 -14.36 -5.25 11.20
CA ASN A 584 -13.30 -6.27 11.21
C ASN A 584 -12.02 -5.74 11.87
N GLY A 585 -11.76 -4.43 11.75
CA GLY A 585 -10.80 -3.70 12.58
C GLY A 585 -11.47 -3.08 13.83
N PRO A 586 -10.68 -2.54 14.78
CA PRO A 586 -11.23 -1.92 15.99
C PRO A 586 -12.09 -0.69 15.66
N TYR A 587 -13.25 -0.58 16.31
CA TYR A 587 -14.03 0.65 16.40
C TYR A 587 -13.67 1.44 17.66
N HIS A 588 -13.38 2.74 17.52
CA HIS A 588 -13.08 3.62 18.64
C HIS A 588 -13.89 4.91 18.56
N CYS A 589 -14.69 5.19 19.57
CA CYS A 589 -15.33 6.48 19.80
C CYS A 589 -14.80 7.06 21.11
N ARG A 590 -14.40 8.34 21.18
CA ARG A 590 -13.73 8.92 22.37
C ARG A 590 -14.66 9.55 23.42
N ASP A 591 -15.65 10.37 23.05
CA ASP A 591 -16.49 11.10 24.02
C ASP A 591 -17.93 10.59 24.13
N ARG A 592 -18.65 10.43 23.01
CA ARG A 592 -20.05 10.00 23.07
C ARG A 592 -20.45 9.14 21.88
N PHE A 593 -20.84 7.90 22.16
CA PHE A 593 -21.50 7.05 21.17
C PHE A 593 -23.04 7.15 21.26
N SER A 594 -23.70 7.16 20.10
CA SER A 594 -25.15 7.12 19.98
C SER A 594 -25.58 6.16 18.86
N MET A 595 -26.69 5.46 19.05
CA MET A 595 -27.22 4.56 18.05
C MET A 595 -28.75 4.63 18.05
N SER A 596 -29.33 4.77 16.86
CA SER A 596 -30.78 4.94 16.68
C SER A 596 -31.43 3.90 15.77
N GLY A 597 -30.63 3.08 15.09
CA GLY A 597 -31.09 2.06 14.15
C GLY A 597 -29.92 1.28 13.55
N GLY A 598 -30.23 0.34 12.64
CA GLY A 598 -29.27 -0.50 11.93
C GLY A 598 -28.68 -1.62 12.78
N THR A 599 -27.70 -2.33 12.22
CA THR A 599 -26.92 -3.36 12.89
C THR A 599 -25.45 -2.97 12.90
N MET A 600 -24.78 -3.07 14.05
CA MET A 600 -23.33 -2.93 14.22
C MET A 600 -22.76 -4.29 14.61
N GLU A 601 -21.86 -4.85 13.82
CA GLU A 601 -21.16 -6.10 14.10
C GLU A 601 -19.70 -5.82 14.47
N LEU A 602 -19.30 -6.26 15.65
CA LEU A 602 -17.95 -6.10 16.19
C LEU A 602 -17.19 -7.42 16.05
N HIS A 603 -16.28 -7.50 15.07
CA HIS A 603 -15.48 -8.70 14.76
C HIS A 603 -14.03 -8.61 15.28
N ALA A 604 -13.59 -7.44 15.75
CA ALA A 604 -12.29 -7.24 16.39
C ALA A 604 -12.35 -7.32 17.93
N THR A 605 -11.19 -7.48 18.57
CA THR A 605 -11.02 -7.17 20.00
C THR A 605 -10.80 -5.67 20.20
N LEU A 606 -10.89 -5.21 21.45
CA LEU A 606 -10.55 -3.83 21.85
C LEU A 606 -11.42 -2.73 21.22
N ASN A 607 -12.67 -3.03 20.86
CA ASN A 607 -13.60 -1.98 20.45
C ASN A 607 -13.91 -1.07 21.64
N ARG A 608 -13.71 0.22 21.44
CA ARG A 608 -13.87 1.25 22.46
C ARG A 608 -15.08 2.11 22.15
N LEU A 609 -16.19 1.80 22.81
CA LEU A 609 -17.39 2.63 22.83
C LEU A 609 -17.26 3.65 23.97
N ASN A 610 -16.29 4.57 23.89
CA ASN A 610 -15.97 5.39 25.05
C ASN A 610 -16.99 6.48 25.32
N GLY A 611 -17.16 6.69 26.62
CA GLY A 611 -17.95 7.76 27.19
C GLY A 611 -19.41 7.37 27.38
N ASN A 612 -20.20 8.33 27.86
CA ASN A 612 -21.59 8.07 28.19
C ASN A 612 -22.34 7.71 26.88
N VAL A 613 -22.75 6.45 26.65
CA VAL A 613 -23.62 6.11 25.51
C VAL A 613 -24.97 6.80 25.77
N GLY A 614 -25.06 8.08 25.42
CA GLY A 614 -26.12 8.95 25.91
C GLY A 614 -27.48 8.69 25.26
N ALA A 615 -27.51 7.94 24.14
CA ALA A 615 -28.71 7.72 23.35
C ALA A 615 -28.59 6.45 22.49
N TRP A 616 -28.59 5.26 23.10
CA TRP A 616 -28.87 4.03 22.37
C TRP A 616 -30.37 3.76 22.36
N ASN A 617 -31.05 4.32 21.36
CA ASN A 617 -32.51 4.40 21.30
C ASN A 617 -33.13 3.42 20.28
N GLY A 618 -32.32 2.55 19.68
CA GLY A 618 -32.72 1.57 18.68
C GLY A 618 -31.50 0.93 17.98
N GLY A 619 -31.76 -0.13 17.21
CA GLY A 619 -30.74 -0.88 16.48
C GLY A 619 -30.05 -1.97 17.31
N THR A 620 -29.22 -2.77 16.65
CA THR A 620 -28.62 -4.00 17.20
C THR A 620 -27.10 -3.89 17.21
N ILE A 621 -26.47 -4.16 18.35
CA ILE A 621 -25.01 -4.36 18.45
C ILE A 621 -24.76 -5.85 18.62
N LYS A 622 -24.03 -6.46 17.68
CA LYS A 622 -23.61 -7.86 17.72
C LYS A 622 -22.13 -7.97 18.09
N THR A 623 -21.82 -8.77 19.11
CA THR A 623 -20.43 -9.07 19.48
C THR A 623 -19.99 -10.39 18.87
N MET A 624 -19.30 -10.33 17.74
CA MET A 624 -18.92 -11.51 16.95
C MET A 624 -17.61 -12.16 17.44
N PHE A 625 -16.98 -11.58 18.47
CA PHE A 625 -15.73 -12.05 19.05
C PHE A 625 -15.77 -11.98 20.59
N PRO A 626 -15.15 -12.91 21.35
CA PRO A 626 -15.07 -12.83 22.81
C PRO A 626 -14.33 -11.55 23.27
N HIS A 627 -14.87 -10.84 24.26
CA HIS A 627 -14.32 -9.56 24.72
C HIS A 627 -14.15 -8.52 23.60
N ALA A 628 -15.11 -8.47 22.67
CA ALA A 628 -15.15 -7.49 21.60
C ALA A 628 -15.18 -6.05 22.14
N VAL A 629 -15.87 -5.81 23.26
CA VAL A 629 -15.94 -4.50 23.92
C VAL A 629 -14.86 -4.41 25.01
N ASP A 630 -14.02 -3.37 24.95
CA ASP A 630 -13.00 -3.08 25.95
C ASP A 630 -13.62 -2.45 27.21
N ALA A 631 -13.53 -3.15 28.34
CA ALA A 631 -13.97 -2.69 29.67
C ALA A 631 -12.80 -2.36 30.60
N SER A 632 -11.59 -2.21 30.06
CA SER A 632 -10.40 -1.97 30.87
C SER A 632 -10.36 -0.53 31.41
N ASN A 633 -10.10 -0.42 32.72
CA ASN A 633 -9.97 0.85 33.43
C ASN A 633 -8.55 1.45 33.35
N GLU A 634 -7.68 0.84 32.56
CA GLU A 634 -6.32 1.33 32.41
C GLU A 634 -6.34 2.55 31.49
N THR A 635 -5.60 3.59 31.87
CA THR A 635 -5.29 4.71 30.98
C THR A 635 -4.37 4.19 29.89
N GLN A 636 -4.90 3.40 28.96
CA GLN A 636 -4.14 2.87 27.85
C GLN A 636 -4.10 3.92 26.76
N ARG A 637 -2.91 4.48 26.57
CA ARG A 637 -2.59 5.35 25.45
C ARG A 637 -2.93 4.60 24.17
N PHE A 638 -4.02 4.98 23.51
CA PHE A 638 -4.21 4.58 22.13
C PHE A 638 -3.26 5.45 21.30
N THR A 639 -2.08 4.89 21.01
CA THR A 639 -1.13 5.52 20.09
C THR A 639 -0.85 4.57 18.93
N MET A 640 -1.58 4.74 17.83
CA MET A 640 -1.26 4.06 16.57
C MET A 640 -0.25 4.89 15.77
N PRO A 641 0.90 4.33 15.35
CA PRO A 641 1.87 5.04 14.52
C PRO A 641 1.21 5.61 13.26
N ASN A 642 1.67 6.79 12.81
CA ASN A 642 1.24 7.43 11.56
C ASN A 642 -0.24 7.85 11.47
N VAL A 643 -1.01 7.77 12.57
CA VAL A 643 -2.36 8.36 12.63
C VAL A 643 -2.26 9.82 13.10
N PRO A 644 -2.76 10.80 12.32
CA PRO A 644 -2.67 12.23 12.66
C PRO A 644 -3.32 12.56 14.01
N ASN A 645 -2.73 13.51 14.74
CA ASN A 645 -3.25 14.07 16.00
C ASN A 645 -3.52 13.03 17.10
N ASN A 646 -2.58 12.09 17.23
CA ASN A 646 -2.61 11.06 18.27
C ASN A 646 -2.55 11.70 19.67
N SER A 647 -3.61 11.59 20.46
CA SER A 647 -3.70 12.18 21.81
C SER A 647 -3.91 11.07 22.84
N PRO A 648 -3.27 11.16 24.03
CA PRO A 648 -3.51 10.19 25.09
C PRO A 648 -4.95 10.30 25.61
N ASP A 649 -5.69 9.21 25.47
CA ASP A 649 -7.00 9.05 26.09
C ASP A 649 -6.87 8.85 27.61
N GLY A 650 -7.71 9.56 28.38
CA GLY A 650 -7.86 9.35 29.82
C GLY A 650 -8.61 8.05 30.14
N ALA A 651 -8.71 7.67 31.42
CA ALA A 651 -9.47 6.48 31.83
C ALA A 651 -10.95 6.56 31.38
N GLN A 652 -11.35 5.69 30.46
CA GLN A 652 -12.66 5.67 29.82
C GLN A 652 -13.56 4.55 30.39
N ARG A 653 -14.86 4.60 30.11
CA ARG A 653 -15.87 3.62 30.56
C ARG A 653 -16.65 3.09 29.36
N ALA A 654 -16.85 1.79 29.27
CA ALA A 654 -17.86 1.17 28.41
C ALA A 654 -19.22 1.18 29.12
N TYR A 655 -19.95 2.29 28.98
CA TYR A 655 -21.28 2.45 29.59
C TYR A 655 -22.38 2.28 28.55
N LEU A 656 -23.05 1.12 28.56
CA LEU A 656 -24.18 0.86 27.65
C LEU A 656 -25.50 1.32 28.28
N ASN A 657 -26.24 2.13 27.54
CA ASN A 657 -27.53 2.67 28.00
C ASN A 657 -28.67 2.40 27.01
N PRO A 658 -29.05 1.12 26.79
CA PRO A 658 -30.11 0.77 25.86
C PRO A 658 -31.47 1.30 26.33
N SER A 659 -32.24 1.83 25.38
CA SER A 659 -33.63 2.20 25.55
C SER A 659 -34.47 1.78 24.34
N LYS A 660 -35.79 1.65 24.53
CA LYS A 660 -36.76 1.24 23.51
C LYS A 660 -36.42 -0.14 22.92
N ASN A 661 -36.15 -0.20 21.61
CA ASN A 661 -35.94 -1.42 20.85
C ASN A 661 -34.45 -1.72 20.63
N ALA A 662 -33.56 -1.19 21.48
CA ALA A 662 -32.13 -1.47 21.44
C ALA A 662 -31.83 -2.94 21.79
N VAL A 663 -30.95 -3.59 21.02
CA VAL A 663 -30.58 -5.01 21.22
C VAL A 663 -29.06 -5.18 21.30
N LEU A 664 -28.57 -5.71 22.42
CA LEU A 664 -27.21 -6.25 22.53
C LEU A 664 -27.26 -7.76 22.26
N ASP A 665 -26.70 -8.21 21.16
CA ASP A 665 -26.63 -9.63 20.82
C ASP A 665 -25.21 -10.17 21.03
N LEU A 666 -25.07 -11.09 21.97
CA LEU A 666 -23.77 -11.64 22.35
C LEU A 666 -23.25 -12.66 21.32
N CYS A 667 -24.12 -13.18 20.45
CA CYS A 667 -23.75 -14.12 19.39
C CYS A 667 -22.93 -15.33 19.86
N GLY A 668 -23.13 -15.80 21.10
CA GLY A 668 -22.38 -16.91 21.70
C GLY A 668 -21.03 -16.52 22.33
N ASN A 669 -20.69 -15.24 22.38
CA ASN A 669 -19.39 -14.76 22.84
C ASN A 669 -19.48 -14.10 24.23
N ASP A 670 -18.60 -14.51 25.14
CA ASP A 670 -18.48 -13.88 26.45
C ASP A 670 -18.02 -12.41 26.34
N GLN A 671 -18.68 -11.52 27.07
CA GLN A 671 -18.40 -10.08 27.07
C GLN A 671 -18.22 -9.55 28.49
N SER A 672 -17.49 -8.44 28.58
CA SER A 672 -17.34 -7.66 29.80
C SER A 672 -17.58 -6.18 29.51
N VAL A 673 -18.31 -5.49 30.39
CA VAL A 673 -18.58 -4.04 30.30
C VAL A 673 -18.49 -3.39 31.68
N ASP A 674 -18.19 -2.09 31.76
CA ASP A 674 -18.09 -1.37 33.05
C ASP A 674 -19.48 -1.15 33.69
N GLN A 675 -20.46 -0.80 32.87
CA GLN A 675 -21.79 -0.48 33.37
C GLN A 675 -22.86 -0.68 32.28
N ILE A 676 -24.03 -1.17 32.68
CA ILE A 676 -25.25 -1.16 31.88
C ILE A 676 -26.33 -0.43 32.67
N ALA A 677 -26.95 0.59 32.08
CA ALA A 677 -28.17 1.19 32.63
C ALA A 677 -29.32 0.98 31.67
N MET A 678 -30.43 0.45 32.18
CA MET A 678 -31.63 0.24 31.37
C MET A 678 -32.65 1.29 31.82
N HIS A 679 -32.96 2.25 30.94
CA HIS A 679 -33.95 3.29 31.23
C HIS A 679 -35.38 2.75 31.08
N ALA A 680 -36.34 3.49 31.66
CA ALA A 680 -37.78 3.22 31.50
C ALA A 680 -38.14 3.30 30.01
N GLY A 681 -38.40 2.14 29.40
CA GLY A 681 -38.52 1.97 27.95
C GLY A 681 -37.91 0.66 27.44
N GLY A 682 -37.05 0.01 28.23
CA GLY A 682 -36.53 -1.34 27.95
C GLY A 682 -35.38 -1.39 26.95
N GLY A 683 -34.73 -2.54 26.87
CA GLY A 683 -33.63 -2.92 25.98
C GLY A 683 -33.43 -4.42 26.13
N THR A 684 -32.90 -5.12 25.12
CA THR A 684 -32.80 -6.59 25.15
C THR A 684 -31.36 -7.04 25.04
N VAL A 685 -30.97 -8.03 25.86
CA VAL A 685 -29.74 -8.79 25.65
C VAL A 685 -30.11 -10.18 25.14
N THR A 686 -29.55 -10.58 24.00
CA THR A 686 -29.81 -11.88 23.35
C THR A 686 -28.52 -12.64 23.11
N SER A 687 -28.66 -13.95 22.90
CA SER A 687 -27.58 -14.81 22.39
C SER A 687 -28.19 -16.13 21.94
N GLU A 688 -27.93 -16.56 20.70
CA GLU A 688 -28.41 -17.85 20.18
C GLU A 688 -27.67 -19.04 20.82
N THR A 689 -26.39 -18.85 21.15
CA THR A 689 -25.56 -19.82 21.87
C THR A 689 -25.32 -19.31 23.30
N PRO A 690 -25.20 -20.15 24.35
CA PRO A 690 -24.92 -19.67 25.70
C PRO A 690 -23.70 -18.73 25.76
N ALA A 691 -23.87 -17.57 26.39
CA ALA A 691 -22.83 -16.54 26.53
C ALA A 691 -23.00 -15.79 27.86
N THR A 692 -21.89 -15.32 28.41
CA THR A 692 -21.82 -14.59 29.68
C THR A 692 -21.62 -13.11 29.43
N LEU A 693 -22.47 -12.26 30.02
CA LEU A 693 -22.24 -10.83 30.09
C LEU A 693 -21.84 -10.44 31.52
N ARG A 694 -20.56 -10.10 31.70
CA ARG A 694 -20.02 -9.67 32.98
C ARG A 694 -20.04 -8.14 33.08
N VAL A 695 -20.83 -7.61 34.02
CA VAL A 695 -20.77 -6.20 34.37
C VAL A 695 -19.74 -6.03 35.50
N ILE A 696 -18.69 -5.25 35.25
CA ILE A 696 -17.60 -4.98 36.20
C ILE A 696 -17.77 -3.55 36.74
N PRO A 697 -18.63 -3.31 37.74
CA PRO A 697 -18.80 -1.98 38.29
C PRO A 697 -17.52 -1.52 39.00
N ARG A 698 -17.21 -0.22 38.91
CA ARG A 698 -16.24 0.39 39.82
C ARG A 698 -16.66 0.16 41.28
N PRO A 699 -15.71 0.05 42.22
CA PRO A 699 -16.02 0.10 43.63
C PRO A 699 -16.49 1.52 43.97
N VAL A 700 -17.81 1.74 43.92
CA VAL A 700 -18.46 2.73 44.77
C VAL A 700 -18.88 1.96 46.00
N ILE A 701 -18.40 2.37 47.18
CA ILE A 701 -18.74 1.75 48.46
C ILE A 701 -20.27 1.57 48.52
N GLY A 702 -20.73 0.32 48.44
CA GLY A 702 -22.14 -0.05 48.68
C GLY A 702 -23.03 -0.47 47.50
N ARG A 703 -22.54 -0.93 46.32
CA ARG A 703 -23.42 -1.56 45.29
C ARG A 703 -22.96 -2.96 44.85
N SER A 704 -23.93 -3.87 44.71
CA SER A 704 -23.72 -5.29 44.37
C SER A 704 -23.37 -5.54 42.90
N ILE A 705 -22.57 -6.59 42.67
CA ILE A 705 -22.27 -7.18 41.35
C ILE A 705 -23.54 -7.83 40.81
N THR A 706 -23.90 -7.56 39.55
CA THR A 706 -25.00 -8.24 38.85
C THR A 706 -24.43 -8.99 37.64
N THR A 707 -24.48 -10.31 37.67
CA THR A 707 -24.15 -11.17 36.52
C THR A 707 -25.43 -11.44 35.74
N VAL A 708 -25.42 -11.22 34.42
CA VAL A 708 -26.55 -11.55 33.55
C VAL A 708 -26.14 -12.70 32.63
N THR A 709 -26.83 -13.83 32.75
CA THR A 709 -26.63 -14.99 31.87
C THR A 709 -27.72 -15.00 30.81
N ALA A 710 -27.36 -14.92 29.54
CA ALA A 710 -28.30 -15.10 28.43
C ALA A 710 -28.41 -16.59 28.08
N SER A 711 -29.62 -17.09 27.82
CA SER A 711 -29.86 -18.48 27.43
C SER A 711 -30.84 -18.54 26.26
N PRO A 712 -30.73 -19.55 25.37
CA PRO A 712 -31.46 -19.62 24.10
C PRO A 712 -33.00 -19.66 24.19
N SER A 713 -33.58 -19.76 25.40
CA SER A 713 -35.02 -19.99 25.59
C SER A 713 -35.80 -18.84 26.22
N ARG A 714 -35.19 -17.71 26.62
CA ARG A 714 -35.93 -16.53 27.13
C ARG A 714 -35.18 -15.21 26.91
N PRO A 715 -35.82 -14.16 26.34
CA PRO A 715 -35.31 -12.80 26.44
C PRO A 715 -35.26 -12.38 27.92
N VAL A 716 -34.09 -11.93 28.39
CA VAL A 716 -33.94 -11.44 29.75
C VAL A 716 -34.35 -9.97 29.78
N THR A 717 -35.56 -9.68 30.26
CA THR A 717 -35.98 -8.32 30.61
C THR A 717 -35.43 -8.01 32.01
N ALA A 718 -34.43 -7.15 32.13
CA ALA A 718 -34.00 -6.70 33.46
C ALA A 718 -35.03 -5.69 33.99
N THR A 719 -35.90 -6.14 34.90
CA THR A 719 -36.81 -5.25 35.63
C THR A 719 -36.00 -4.38 36.60
N PRO A 720 -36.17 -3.06 36.65
CA PRO A 720 -35.42 -2.22 37.58
C PRO A 720 -35.79 -2.58 39.03
N MET A 721 -34.81 -2.99 39.83
CA MET A 721 -34.97 -3.00 41.29
C MET A 721 -34.95 -1.54 41.78
N VAL A 722 -36.13 -0.93 41.90
CA VAL A 722 -36.32 0.28 42.70
C VAL A 722 -36.31 -0.16 44.17
N THR A 723 -35.16 -0.09 44.82
CA THR A 723 -35.13 -0.06 46.30
C THR A 723 -35.21 1.40 46.73
N ALA A 724 -36.42 1.87 47.00
CA ALA A 724 -36.63 3.13 47.68
C ALA A 724 -36.21 2.96 49.15
N THR A 725 -35.15 3.65 49.58
CA THR A 725 -34.85 3.83 51.01
C THR A 725 -34.82 5.32 51.33
N ARG A 726 -35.94 5.78 51.90
CA ARG A 726 -36.25 7.04 52.60
C ARG A 726 -35.24 8.21 52.51
N GLN A 727 -35.74 9.33 51.98
CA GLN A 727 -35.31 10.68 52.31
C GLN A 727 -35.07 10.86 53.82
N ARG A 728 -33.88 11.34 54.20
CA ARG A 728 -33.75 12.15 55.41
C ARG A 728 -34.06 13.59 55.03
N THR A 729 -35.22 14.07 55.48
CA THR A 729 -35.57 15.48 55.59
C THR A 729 -34.45 16.22 56.34
N ARG A 730 -33.83 17.23 55.71
CA ARG A 730 -33.18 18.31 56.45
C ARG A 730 -34.11 19.51 56.36
N VAL A 731 -34.81 19.75 57.47
CA VAL A 731 -35.63 20.93 57.72
C VAL A 731 -34.73 22.16 57.65
N SER A 732 -35.15 23.15 56.88
CA SER A 732 -34.64 24.52 56.92
C SER A 732 -34.93 25.13 58.29
N GLY A 733 -33.89 25.45 59.05
CA GLY A 733 -34.00 26.41 60.14
C GLY A 733 -33.75 27.81 59.58
N GLN A 734 -34.80 28.62 59.46
CA GLN A 734 -34.69 30.06 59.65
C GLN A 734 -35.00 30.37 61.11
N GLY A 735 -34.13 31.14 61.73
CA GLY A 735 -34.29 31.68 63.08
C GLY A 735 -33.38 32.89 63.25
N GLN A 736 -33.99 34.06 63.01
CA GLN A 736 -33.56 35.45 63.26
C GLN A 736 -32.40 36.04 62.45
#